data_AF-A0A955EP28-F1
#
_entry.id   AF-A0A955EP28-F1
#
_cell.length_a   1.000
_cell.length_b   1.000
_cell.length_c   1.000
_cell.angle_alpha   90.00
_cell.angle_beta   90.00
_cell.angle_gamma   90.00
#
_symmetry.space_group_name_H-M   'P 1'
#
loop_
_entity.id
_entity.type
_entity.pdbx_description
1 polymer ?
#
loop_
_entity_poly.entity_id
_entity_poly.type
_entity_poly.pdbx_seq_one_letter_code
_entity_poly.pdbx_strand_id
1 'polypeptide(L)'
;MSQALPLTRPLPGASPAWRWRGAPCALVVLAALLSGARPHARAAPKPSHLVVVGEAAEPERLAEAVRGAELAARGADPAAWPGGLVVVSVAVPAEGSGRRKALDSVKKSDPVGVVALPEPDGMKDWWKASSGWKAPVVSIGGLPPDGLSQPGAWFHLGPTPEQEGIHAADLVVAPLAARRVAIVQEPTARGARLAAAFLRNLSPWVKSAGMQVWPANAGAADVADLKAREATWVYAAVSGRYARSLIEALAAGDWHPRLLFADGLHGDPALTRHADTLEGSVLLDGPDAELAGRLGERAVEALDRDGASVTATALRAYEAARRLLEARRVADSDKLKKVLEALAPEEEVVTTFGPSAFAPHGAIARWPLTMWNVEGGLVRAARPDRVPTEGCGPPLGFGRPPRPAVGERGRVGVLTYGEGDKRTIEQDLGLLGLSTGGAEPEIDAFILEEILARAARIAHQLFRREADGTPIPGWSWGMAITIGDPGEEIPTSKIWLARVAGDHPDAGGQAFGTWVAVYSTFLRRTMYQKFALVPPVSAADRPLLDGSARWGDDLTANRRADEIRCLVDGFASAVGLTLAHEYGHCCGCDHDTEHPTSIMNVLAGAGAGWEDAVWIPRHQQRLTQTLGIETSAADEDDKR
;
A
#
# COMPACT_ATOMS: atom_id res chain seq x y z
N MET A 1 -5.77 40.73 25.84
CA MET A 1 -4.92 41.92 25.60
C MET A 1 -4.53 41.89 24.13
N SER A 2 -5.07 42.84 23.37
CA SER A 2 -4.89 43.01 21.93
C SER A 2 -3.59 43.78 21.69
N GLN A 3 -2.76 43.32 20.76
CA GLN A 3 -1.79 44.17 20.08
C GLN A 3 -1.73 43.82 18.59
N ALA A 4 -2.38 44.68 17.81
CA ALA A 4 -2.16 44.86 16.39
C ALA A 4 -1.04 45.91 16.17
N LEU A 5 -0.23 45.73 15.13
CA LEU A 5 0.60 46.79 14.54
C LEU A 5 0.62 46.67 13.01
N PRO A 6 0.88 47.76 12.27
CA PRO A 6 0.20 48.08 11.02
C PRO A 6 1.10 48.22 9.79
N LEU A 7 0.41 48.51 8.68
CA LEU A 7 0.78 48.71 7.28
C LEU A 7 1.92 49.70 6.93
N THR A 8 2.56 49.37 5.80
CA THR A 8 3.03 50.23 4.67
C THR A 8 4.20 51.19 4.83
N ARG A 9 5.15 51.11 3.87
CA ARG A 9 5.83 52.24 3.19
C ARG A 9 6.71 51.79 1.99
N PRO A 10 7.22 52.69 1.11
CA PRO A 10 6.80 52.76 -0.31
C PRO A 10 7.92 52.50 -1.34
N LEU A 11 7.52 52.43 -2.61
CA LEU A 11 8.38 52.44 -3.82
C LEU A 11 8.97 53.84 -4.10
N PRO A 12 10.17 53.89 -4.70
CA PRO A 12 10.54 55.02 -5.55
C PRO A 12 11.12 54.62 -6.92
N GLY A 13 10.89 55.49 -7.91
CA GLY A 13 11.94 55.83 -8.89
C GLY A 13 11.69 55.42 -10.35
N ALA A 14 11.37 56.42 -11.17
CA ALA A 14 11.23 56.35 -12.62
C ALA A 14 12.59 56.40 -13.37
N SER A 15 12.62 55.72 -14.53
CA SER A 15 13.20 56.04 -15.88
C SER A 15 14.43 56.97 -16.03
N PRO A 16 15.33 56.79 -17.06
CA PRO A 16 14.90 56.97 -18.48
C PRO A 16 15.70 56.29 -19.64
N ALA A 17 15.05 56.38 -20.82
CA ALA A 17 15.57 56.38 -22.21
C ALA A 17 16.03 55.01 -22.78
N TRP A 18 15.58 54.58 -23.97
CA TRP A 18 16.04 55.08 -25.27
C TRP A 18 15.06 54.81 -26.44
N ARG A 19 14.83 55.88 -27.22
CA ARG A 19 14.74 56.00 -28.70
C ARG A 19 13.72 55.17 -29.51
N TRP A 20 12.63 55.83 -29.89
CA TRP A 20 11.88 55.60 -31.12
C TRP A 20 12.39 56.49 -32.27
N ARG A 21 12.51 55.93 -33.48
CA ARG A 21 12.54 56.67 -34.75
C ARG A 21 11.30 56.26 -35.56
N GLY A 22 10.49 57.23 -35.97
CA GLY A 22 9.45 57.07 -37.01
C GLY A 22 10.07 56.81 -38.38
N ALA A 23 9.36 56.49 -39.46
CA ALA A 23 7.95 56.48 -39.84
C ALA A 23 7.84 55.60 -41.13
N PRO A 24 6.81 55.68 -42.01
CA PRO A 24 5.35 55.71 -41.89
C PRO A 24 4.72 54.48 -42.62
N CYS A 25 3.41 54.53 -42.85
CA CYS A 25 2.62 53.83 -43.89
C CYS A 25 1.51 52.92 -43.37
N ALA A 26 0.44 53.61 -42.95
CA ALA A 26 -0.93 53.17 -43.12
C ALA A 26 -1.19 52.80 -44.59
N LEU A 27 -1.12 51.51 -44.95
CA LEU A 27 -1.63 51.01 -46.24
C LEU A 27 -1.81 49.47 -46.30
N VAL A 28 -2.12 48.81 -45.16
CA VAL A 28 -2.40 47.36 -45.13
C VAL A 28 -3.82 47.02 -44.63
N VAL A 29 -4.54 47.96 -44.01
CA VAL A 29 -5.83 47.64 -43.38
C VAL A 29 -7.02 47.60 -44.37
N LEU A 30 -6.89 48.17 -45.57
CA LEU A 30 -8.01 48.19 -46.53
C LEU A 30 -8.12 46.95 -47.44
N ALA A 31 -7.08 46.12 -47.56
CA ALA A 31 -7.11 44.88 -48.35
C ALA A 31 -7.73 43.69 -47.60
N ALA A 32 -7.81 43.75 -46.27
CA ALA A 32 -8.41 42.70 -45.44
C ALA A 32 -9.94 42.85 -45.27
N LEU A 33 -10.52 44.00 -45.63
CA LEU A 33 -11.96 44.26 -45.54
C LEU A 33 -12.73 43.98 -46.85
N LEU A 34 -12.02 43.75 -47.95
CA LEU A 34 -12.61 43.45 -49.27
C LEU A 34 -12.30 42.04 -49.79
N SER A 35 -11.43 41.28 -49.11
CA SER A 35 -11.41 39.83 -49.28
C SER A 35 -12.55 39.25 -48.44
N GLY A 36 -13.55 38.67 -49.09
CA GLY A 36 -14.64 37.92 -48.46
C GLY A 36 -14.16 36.63 -47.77
N ALA A 37 -13.08 36.70 -46.99
CA ALA A 37 -12.69 35.68 -46.04
C ALA A 37 -13.76 35.66 -44.96
N ARG A 38 -14.77 34.82 -45.18
CA ARG A 38 -15.67 34.37 -44.12
C ARG A 38 -14.76 34.02 -42.93
N PRO A 39 -14.99 34.59 -41.73
CA PRO A 39 -14.25 34.16 -40.56
C PRO A 39 -14.40 32.65 -40.52
N HIS A 40 -13.29 31.92 -40.67
CA HIS A 40 -13.30 30.48 -40.44
C HIS A 40 -13.80 30.32 -39.01
N ALA A 41 -15.08 29.96 -38.87
CA ALA A 41 -15.66 29.63 -37.59
C ALA A 41 -14.70 28.61 -36.98
N ARG A 42 -13.97 29.01 -35.93
CA ARG A 42 -13.12 28.08 -35.19
C ARG A 42 -14.04 26.93 -34.81
N ALA A 43 -13.79 25.76 -35.38
CA ALA A 43 -14.57 24.58 -35.07
C ALA A 43 -14.64 24.47 -33.54
N ALA A 44 -15.85 24.32 -33.00
CA ALA A 44 -16.03 24.19 -31.57
C ALA A 44 -15.06 23.10 -31.06
N PRO A 45 -14.33 23.34 -29.95
CA PRO A 45 -13.43 22.35 -29.40
C PRO A 45 -14.19 21.05 -29.18
N LYS A 46 -13.61 19.93 -29.63
CA LYS A 46 -14.22 18.61 -29.46
C LYS A 46 -14.26 18.25 -27.97
N PRO A 47 -15.29 17.53 -27.50
CA PRO A 47 -15.33 17.04 -26.14
C PRO A 47 -14.17 16.08 -25.89
N SER A 48 -13.63 16.16 -24.68
CA SER A 48 -12.67 15.21 -24.14
C SER A 48 -13.40 14.01 -23.55
N HIS A 49 -12.82 12.81 -23.67
CA HIS A 49 -13.43 11.58 -23.17
C HIS A 49 -12.64 11.02 -21.98
N LEU A 50 -13.29 10.89 -20.82
CA LEU A 50 -12.84 10.01 -19.75
C LEU A 50 -13.53 8.66 -19.96
N VAL A 51 -12.77 7.56 -20.04
CA VAL A 51 -13.37 6.25 -20.34
C VAL A 51 -13.39 5.38 -19.10
N VAL A 52 -14.54 4.80 -18.78
CA VAL A 52 -14.68 3.75 -17.78
C VAL A 52 -14.87 2.43 -18.50
N VAL A 53 -14.03 1.44 -18.20
CA VAL A 53 -14.03 0.15 -18.90
C VAL A 53 -14.12 -0.97 -17.87
N GLY A 54 -15.00 -1.94 -18.08
CA GLY A 54 -15.16 -3.09 -17.19
C GLY A 54 -15.75 -4.31 -17.91
N GLU A 55 -15.74 -5.47 -17.26
CA GLU A 55 -16.26 -6.70 -17.86
C GLU A 55 -17.79 -6.67 -18.02
N ALA A 56 -18.28 -7.16 -19.16
CA ALA A 56 -19.71 -7.21 -19.49
C ALA A 56 -20.50 -8.18 -18.60
N ALA A 57 -19.81 -9.10 -17.92
CA ALA A 57 -20.41 -10.03 -16.96
C ALA A 57 -20.80 -9.36 -15.63
N GLU A 58 -20.28 -8.16 -15.33
CA GLU A 58 -20.53 -7.41 -14.09
C GLU A 58 -21.15 -6.03 -14.40
N PRO A 59 -22.33 -5.96 -15.03
CA PRO A 59 -22.90 -4.70 -15.50
C PRO A 59 -23.22 -3.72 -14.36
N GLU A 60 -23.56 -4.22 -13.17
CA GLU A 60 -23.85 -3.42 -11.99
C GLU A 60 -22.60 -2.69 -11.47
N ARG A 61 -21.47 -3.41 -11.30
CA ARG A 61 -20.18 -2.79 -10.95
C ARG A 61 -19.71 -1.77 -11.97
N LEU A 62 -19.89 -2.05 -13.27
CA LEU A 62 -19.55 -1.08 -14.31
C LEU A 62 -20.43 0.18 -14.19
N ALA A 63 -21.72 0.04 -13.92
CA ALA A 63 -22.62 1.17 -13.72
C ALA A 63 -22.21 2.01 -12.50
N GLU A 64 -21.90 1.38 -11.36
CA GLU A 64 -21.39 2.05 -10.16
C GLU A 64 -20.10 2.85 -10.45
N ALA A 65 -19.17 2.25 -11.17
CA ALA A 65 -17.93 2.92 -11.54
C ALA A 65 -18.15 4.11 -12.46
N VAL A 66 -19.07 3.98 -13.43
CA VAL A 66 -19.47 5.08 -14.32
C VAL A 66 -20.05 6.23 -13.49
N ARG A 67 -20.91 5.96 -12.50
CA ARG A 67 -21.45 7.00 -11.61
C ARG A 67 -20.37 7.73 -10.83
N GLY A 68 -19.43 7.00 -10.24
CA GLY A 68 -18.29 7.61 -9.55
C GLY A 68 -17.47 8.53 -10.48
N ALA A 69 -17.17 8.05 -11.70
CA ALA A 69 -16.41 8.83 -12.67
C ALA A 69 -17.17 10.05 -13.21
N GLU A 70 -18.48 9.93 -13.45
CA GLU A 70 -19.36 11.04 -13.84
C GLU A 70 -19.35 12.15 -12.77
N LEU A 71 -19.45 11.76 -11.51
CA LEU A 71 -19.42 12.69 -10.39
C LEU A 71 -18.10 13.46 -10.32
N ALA A 72 -16.97 12.76 -10.46
CA ALA A 72 -15.65 13.40 -10.53
C ALA A 72 -15.53 14.35 -11.73
N ALA A 73 -16.02 13.94 -12.90
CA ALA A 73 -16.01 14.75 -14.13
C ALA A 73 -16.82 16.05 -13.99
N ARG A 74 -17.96 16.02 -13.29
CA ARG A 74 -18.76 17.23 -13.00
C ARG A 74 -18.03 18.22 -12.07
N GLY A 75 -17.18 17.72 -11.18
CA GLY A 75 -16.36 18.53 -10.28
C GLY A 75 -15.09 19.10 -10.93
N ALA A 76 -14.77 18.70 -12.17
CA ALA A 76 -13.57 19.15 -12.87
C ALA A 76 -13.69 20.61 -13.33
N ASP A 77 -12.58 21.34 -13.34
CA ASP A 77 -12.52 22.73 -13.80
C ASP A 77 -12.93 22.83 -15.29
N PRO A 78 -14.05 23.50 -15.61
CA PRO A 78 -14.48 23.67 -17.00
C PRO A 78 -13.46 24.41 -17.88
N ALA A 79 -12.60 25.26 -17.29
CA ALA A 79 -11.57 25.97 -18.02
C ALA A 79 -10.49 25.04 -18.58
N ALA A 80 -10.25 23.89 -17.93
CA ALA A 80 -9.35 22.85 -18.41
C ALA A 80 -9.96 22.02 -19.57
N TRP A 81 -11.27 22.09 -19.77
CA TRP A 81 -12.02 21.26 -20.72
C TRP A 81 -12.96 22.11 -21.60
N PRO A 82 -12.43 22.97 -22.49
CA PRO A 82 -13.23 23.93 -23.25
C PRO A 82 -14.24 23.30 -24.22
N GLY A 83 -14.04 22.03 -24.62
CA GLY A 83 -15.00 21.25 -25.42
C GLY A 83 -16.00 20.44 -24.59
N GLY A 84 -15.92 20.53 -23.26
CA GLY A 84 -16.61 19.66 -22.32
C GLY A 84 -15.86 18.34 -22.06
N LEU A 85 -16.21 17.70 -20.95
CA LEU A 85 -15.73 16.38 -20.56
C LEU A 85 -16.92 15.42 -20.54
N VAL A 86 -16.78 14.29 -21.24
CA VAL A 86 -17.80 13.24 -21.32
C VAL A 86 -17.23 11.94 -20.75
N VAL A 87 -18.01 11.28 -19.90
CA VAL A 87 -17.70 9.94 -19.42
C VAL A 87 -18.29 8.92 -20.39
N VAL A 88 -17.45 8.00 -20.87
CA VAL A 88 -17.84 6.95 -21.82
C VAL A 88 -17.62 5.60 -21.17
N SER A 89 -18.67 4.78 -21.09
CA SER A 89 -18.58 3.42 -20.59
C SER A 89 -18.30 2.42 -21.72
N VAL A 90 -17.40 1.46 -21.49
CA VAL A 90 -17.15 0.35 -22.41
C VAL A 90 -17.24 -0.98 -21.67
N ALA A 91 -18.23 -1.79 -22.03
CA ALA A 91 -18.36 -3.16 -21.54
C ALA A 91 -17.52 -4.12 -22.39
N VAL A 92 -16.66 -4.89 -21.73
CA VAL A 92 -15.69 -5.78 -22.36
C VAL A 92 -16.16 -7.23 -22.22
N PRO A 93 -16.36 -7.98 -23.31
CA PRO A 93 -16.65 -9.41 -23.22
C PRO A 93 -15.52 -10.19 -22.53
N ALA A 94 -15.89 -11.28 -21.85
CA ALA A 94 -14.94 -12.09 -21.08
C ALA A 94 -13.76 -12.62 -21.90
N GLU A 95 -13.96 -13.00 -23.17
CA GLU A 95 -12.87 -13.53 -24.01
C GLU A 95 -13.05 -13.25 -25.51
N GLY A 96 -11.97 -13.50 -26.27
CA GLY A 96 -12.00 -13.62 -27.72
C GLY A 96 -11.98 -12.31 -28.50
N SER A 97 -12.46 -12.36 -29.75
CA SER A 97 -12.40 -11.22 -30.68
C SER A 97 -13.25 -10.02 -30.23
N GLY A 98 -14.29 -10.26 -29.42
CA GLY A 98 -15.13 -9.22 -28.83
C GLY A 98 -14.35 -8.32 -27.87
N ARG A 99 -13.58 -8.90 -26.94
CA ARG A 99 -12.69 -8.18 -26.02
C ARG A 99 -11.73 -7.25 -26.75
N ARG A 100 -11.03 -7.78 -27.76
CA ARG A 100 -10.07 -6.98 -28.54
C ARG A 100 -10.74 -5.79 -29.23
N LYS A 101 -11.90 -6.00 -29.85
CA LYS A 101 -12.67 -4.91 -30.50
C LYS A 101 -13.10 -3.84 -29.50
N ALA A 102 -13.55 -4.24 -28.31
CA ALA A 102 -13.92 -3.31 -27.25
C ALA A 102 -12.71 -2.47 -26.80
N LEU A 103 -11.58 -3.10 -26.49
CA LEU A 103 -10.36 -2.40 -26.07
C LEU A 103 -9.74 -1.53 -27.19
N ASP A 104 -9.81 -1.97 -28.45
CA ASP A 104 -9.43 -1.15 -29.60
C ASP A 104 -10.34 0.09 -29.74
N SER A 105 -11.61 0.00 -29.36
CA SER A 105 -12.52 1.15 -29.37
C SER A 105 -12.13 2.20 -28.33
N VAL A 106 -11.67 1.76 -27.15
CA VAL A 106 -11.09 2.64 -26.10
C VAL A 106 -9.89 3.38 -26.68
N LYS A 107 -8.94 2.67 -27.28
CA LYS A 107 -7.77 3.29 -27.92
C LYS A 107 -8.14 4.33 -28.98
N LYS A 108 -9.13 4.02 -29.83
CA LYS A 108 -9.60 4.92 -30.90
C LYS A 108 -10.32 6.16 -30.39
N SER A 109 -10.85 6.12 -29.17
CA SER A 109 -11.51 7.27 -28.55
C SER A 109 -10.55 8.38 -28.09
N ASP A 110 -9.24 8.10 -28.12
CA ASP A 110 -8.15 8.98 -27.65
C ASP A 110 -8.45 9.61 -26.28
N PRO A 111 -8.67 8.76 -25.25
CA PRO A 111 -9.22 9.22 -24.00
C PRO A 111 -8.22 10.05 -23.21
N VAL A 112 -8.72 10.93 -22.35
CA VAL A 112 -7.86 11.75 -21.49
C VAL A 112 -7.29 10.96 -20.32
N GLY A 113 -7.96 9.88 -19.97
CA GLY A 113 -7.58 8.87 -18.99
C GLY A 113 -8.58 7.72 -19.04
N VAL A 114 -8.22 6.58 -18.44
CA VAL A 114 -9.06 5.40 -18.37
C VAL A 114 -9.21 4.92 -16.94
N VAL A 115 -10.43 4.73 -16.47
CA VAL A 115 -10.74 4.01 -15.22
C VAL A 115 -11.05 2.56 -15.60
N ALA A 116 -10.25 1.62 -15.12
CA ALA A 116 -10.35 0.21 -15.48
C ALA A 116 -10.84 -0.66 -14.32
N LEU A 117 -11.78 -1.57 -14.62
CA LEU A 117 -12.30 -2.60 -13.73
C LEU A 117 -12.03 -3.99 -14.33
N PRO A 118 -10.75 -4.40 -14.44
CA PRO A 118 -10.43 -5.72 -14.94
C PRO A 118 -10.80 -6.78 -13.89
N GLU A 119 -11.34 -7.90 -14.35
CA GLU A 119 -11.38 -9.12 -13.54
C GLU A 119 -9.97 -9.75 -13.49
N PRO A 120 -9.58 -10.39 -12.37
CA PRO A 120 -8.24 -10.96 -12.21
C PRO A 120 -7.82 -11.88 -13.38
N ASP A 121 -8.74 -12.69 -13.89
CA ASP A 121 -8.50 -13.64 -14.99
C ASP A 121 -8.22 -12.95 -16.34
N GLY A 122 -8.74 -11.74 -16.54
CA GLY A 122 -8.62 -11.00 -17.80
C GLY A 122 -7.40 -10.08 -17.88
N MET A 123 -6.71 -9.85 -16.77
CA MET A 123 -5.77 -8.74 -16.62
C MET A 123 -4.62 -8.75 -17.64
N LYS A 124 -4.15 -9.94 -18.02
CA LYS A 124 -3.09 -10.09 -19.03
C LYS A 124 -3.48 -9.55 -20.40
N ASP A 125 -4.73 -9.77 -20.82
CA ASP A 125 -5.23 -9.26 -22.09
C ASP A 125 -5.39 -7.73 -22.06
N TRP A 126 -5.84 -7.21 -20.92
CA TRP A 126 -5.99 -5.78 -20.68
C TRP A 126 -4.68 -5.03 -20.83
N TRP A 127 -3.58 -5.52 -20.26
CA TRP A 127 -2.27 -4.91 -20.46
C TRP A 127 -1.79 -5.00 -21.89
N LYS A 128 -1.93 -6.18 -22.50
CA LYS A 128 -1.49 -6.36 -23.88
C LYS A 128 -2.19 -5.36 -24.80
N ALA A 129 -3.49 -5.12 -24.59
CA ALA A 129 -4.25 -4.15 -25.35
C ALA A 129 -3.90 -2.69 -25.03
N SER A 130 -3.58 -2.38 -23.77
CA SER A 130 -3.31 -1.01 -23.29
C SER A 130 -1.87 -0.55 -23.42
N SER A 131 -0.92 -1.46 -23.68
CA SER A 131 0.51 -1.13 -23.88
C SER A 131 0.77 -0.07 -24.98
N GLY A 132 -0.15 0.05 -25.94
CA GLY A 132 -0.08 1.07 -27.01
C GLY A 132 -1.00 2.27 -26.82
N TRP A 133 -1.59 2.46 -25.63
CA TRP A 133 -2.44 3.60 -25.34
C TRP A 133 -1.60 4.83 -25.00
N LYS A 134 -2.10 6.01 -25.39
CA LYS A 134 -1.47 7.30 -25.07
C LYS A 134 -2.06 7.95 -23.81
N ALA A 135 -2.94 7.23 -23.13
CA ALA A 135 -3.69 7.70 -21.98
C ALA A 135 -3.28 6.93 -20.72
N PRO A 136 -3.19 7.60 -19.56
CA PRO A 136 -3.06 6.93 -18.27
C PRO A 136 -4.28 6.03 -17.99
N VAL A 137 -4.04 4.93 -17.31
CA VAL A 137 -5.03 3.93 -16.88
C VAL A 137 -4.94 3.80 -15.36
N VAL A 138 -6.04 4.06 -14.65
CA VAL A 138 -6.15 3.77 -13.22
C VAL A 138 -7.06 2.56 -13.05
N SER A 139 -6.50 1.45 -12.57
CA SER A 139 -7.24 0.27 -12.16
C SER A 139 -7.81 0.48 -10.77
N ILE A 140 -9.11 0.26 -10.63
CA ILE A 140 -9.81 0.25 -9.32
C ILE A 140 -10.21 -1.17 -8.89
N GLY A 141 -9.91 -2.17 -9.74
CA GLY A 141 -10.03 -3.60 -9.46
C GLY A 141 -8.68 -4.25 -9.11
N GLY A 142 -8.68 -5.58 -9.04
CA GLY A 142 -7.54 -6.39 -8.61
C GLY A 142 -6.25 -6.14 -9.41
N LEU A 143 -5.12 -6.39 -8.75
CA LEU A 143 -3.79 -6.19 -9.36
C LEU A 143 -3.37 -7.32 -10.31
N PRO A 144 -2.37 -7.03 -11.14
CA PRO A 144 -1.59 -7.99 -11.89
C PRO A 144 -1.35 -9.39 -11.31
N PRO A 145 -1.47 -10.47 -12.12
CA PRO A 145 -0.79 -11.73 -11.87
C PRO A 145 0.73 -11.58 -11.62
N ASP A 146 1.41 -10.81 -12.46
CA ASP A 146 2.89 -10.75 -12.55
C ASP A 146 3.50 -9.55 -11.77
N GLY A 147 2.74 -9.01 -10.81
CA GLY A 147 3.13 -7.82 -10.06
C GLY A 147 3.20 -6.53 -10.89
N LEU A 148 3.78 -5.49 -10.31
CA LEU A 148 3.88 -4.13 -10.87
C LEU A 148 5.07 -3.95 -11.83
N SER A 149 5.51 -5.05 -12.45
CA SER A 149 6.81 -5.20 -13.15
C SER A 149 6.96 -4.42 -14.45
N GLN A 150 5.94 -3.71 -14.93
CA GLN A 150 5.99 -3.10 -16.27
C GLN A 150 5.89 -1.57 -16.20
N PRO A 151 6.89 -0.84 -16.75
CA PRO A 151 6.78 0.60 -16.94
C PRO A 151 5.68 0.88 -17.95
N GLY A 152 4.58 1.48 -17.49
CA GLY A 152 3.41 1.68 -18.34
C GLY A 152 2.43 2.67 -17.74
N ALA A 153 1.42 3.00 -18.54
CA ALA A 153 0.36 3.94 -18.21
C ALA A 153 -0.50 3.55 -16.99
N TRP A 154 -0.19 2.48 -16.26
CA TRP A 154 -1.06 1.87 -15.26
C TRP A 154 -0.77 2.32 -13.84
N PHE A 155 -1.84 2.64 -13.14
CA PHE A 155 -1.91 3.05 -11.75
C PHE A 155 -2.96 2.18 -11.05
N HIS A 156 -2.78 1.92 -9.77
CA HIS A 156 -3.62 1.01 -9.02
C HIS A 156 -4.12 1.68 -7.75
N LEU A 157 -5.45 1.73 -7.63
CA LEU A 157 -6.15 2.33 -6.50
C LEU A 157 -6.74 1.21 -5.63
N GLY A 158 -5.85 0.54 -4.91
CA GLY A 158 -6.13 -0.58 -4.01
C GLY A 158 -4.84 -1.22 -3.48
N PRO A 159 -4.94 -2.11 -2.49
CA PRO A 159 -3.79 -2.78 -1.90
C PRO A 159 -3.18 -3.82 -2.86
N THR A 160 -1.89 -4.13 -2.69
CA THR A 160 -1.30 -5.34 -3.29
C THR A 160 -1.82 -6.62 -2.64
N PRO A 161 -1.91 -7.74 -3.40
CA PRO A 161 -2.23 -9.04 -2.80
C PRO A 161 -1.31 -9.37 -1.61
N GLU A 162 -0.05 -8.95 -1.68
CA GLU A 162 0.91 -9.07 -0.60
C GLU A 162 0.55 -8.19 0.59
N GLN A 163 0.35 -6.87 0.38
CA GLN A 163 -0.06 -5.93 1.43
C GLN A 163 -1.34 -6.41 2.14
N GLU A 164 -2.31 -6.87 1.36
CA GLU A 164 -3.60 -7.33 1.86
C GLU A 164 -3.49 -8.64 2.63
N GLY A 165 -2.75 -9.63 2.10
CA GLY A 165 -2.51 -10.89 2.80
C GLY A 165 -1.69 -10.73 4.08
N ILE A 166 -0.72 -9.82 4.09
CA ILE A 166 0.04 -9.39 5.28
C ILE A 166 -0.94 -8.82 6.32
N HIS A 167 -1.76 -7.85 5.93
CA HIS A 167 -2.71 -7.23 6.86
C HIS A 167 -3.79 -8.19 7.35
N ALA A 168 -4.26 -9.12 6.52
CA ALA A 168 -5.15 -10.19 6.95
C ALA A 168 -4.50 -11.09 8.02
N ALA A 169 -3.21 -11.39 7.89
CA ALA A 169 -2.47 -12.15 8.89
C ALA A 169 -2.30 -11.37 10.22
N ASP A 170 -2.18 -10.04 10.15
CA ASP A 170 -2.20 -9.17 11.35
C ASP A 170 -3.53 -9.30 12.12
N LEU A 171 -4.66 -9.26 11.40
CA LEU A 171 -5.97 -9.25 12.04
C LEU A 171 -6.31 -10.57 12.74
N VAL A 172 -5.85 -11.72 12.22
CA VAL A 172 -6.23 -13.01 12.80
C VAL A 172 -5.68 -13.22 14.22
N VAL A 173 -4.64 -12.48 14.63
CA VAL A 173 -4.03 -12.62 15.95
C VAL A 173 -4.80 -11.81 17.01
N ALA A 174 -4.63 -10.49 17.05
CA ALA A 174 -5.15 -9.69 18.18
C ALA A 174 -6.62 -9.26 18.03
N PRO A 175 -7.07 -8.73 16.88
CA PRO A 175 -8.48 -8.39 16.68
C PRO A 175 -9.42 -9.60 16.75
N LEU A 176 -9.02 -10.72 16.15
CA LEU A 176 -9.89 -11.88 15.97
C LEU A 176 -9.63 -13.03 16.95
N ALA A 177 -8.49 -13.04 17.63
CA ALA A 177 -8.05 -14.11 18.53
C ALA A 177 -8.19 -15.51 17.90
N ALA A 178 -7.95 -15.62 16.59
CA ALA A 178 -8.09 -16.86 15.86
C ALA A 178 -6.95 -17.81 16.25
N ARG A 179 -7.26 -19.07 16.55
CA ARG A 179 -6.24 -20.10 16.84
C ARG A 179 -6.07 -21.11 15.73
N ARG A 180 -7.10 -21.26 14.91
CA ARG A 180 -7.09 -22.20 13.78
C ARG A 180 -7.83 -21.61 12.59
N VAL A 181 -7.11 -21.41 11.48
CA VAL A 181 -7.62 -20.74 10.28
C VAL A 181 -7.54 -21.68 9.08
N ALA A 182 -8.65 -21.90 8.38
CA ALA A 182 -8.63 -22.49 7.03
C ALA A 182 -8.52 -21.38 5.99
N ILE A 183 -7.97 -21.70 4.82
CA ILE A 183 -7.79 -20.74 3.73
C ILE A 183 -8.57 -21.20 2.52
N VAL A 184 -9.35 -20.29 1.97
CA VAL A 184 -10.10 -20.47 0.73
C VAL A 184 -9.55 -19.48 -0.27
N GLN A 185 -9.05 -19.94 -1.41
CA GLN A 185 -8.47 -19.09 -2.44
C GLN A 185 -9.20 -19.24 -3.77
N GLU A 186 -9.36 -18.14 -4.51
CA GLU A 186 -9.81 -18.20 -5.90
C GLU A 186 -8.72 -18.84 -6.80
N PRO A 187 -9.09 -19.54 -7.90
CA PRO A 187 -8.16 -20.21 -8.81
C PRO A 187 -7.43 -19.22 -9.74
N THR A 188 -7.04 -18.07 -9.21
CA THR A 188 -6.41 -16.97 -9.93
C THR A 188 -5.01 -16.72 -9.35
N ALA A 189 -4.16 -16.02 -10.11
CA ALA A 189 -2.86 -15.58 -9.58
C ALA A 189 -3.00 -14.64 -8.39
N ARG A 190 -4.06 -13.80 -8.36
CA ARG A 190 -4.36 -12.94 -7.21
C ARG A 190 -4.67 -13.79 -5.97
N GLY A 191 -5.57 -14.77 -6.08
CA GLY A 191 -5.93 -15.67 -4.98
C GLY A 191 -4.73 -16.42 -4.42
N ALA A 192 -3.88 -16.96 -5.29
CA ALA A 192 -2.64 -17.64 -4.89
C ALA A 192 -1.66 -16.70 -4.16
N ARG A 193 -1.49 -15.45 -4.62
CA ARG A 193 -0.61 -14.46 -3.98
C ARG A 193 -1.14 -14.02 -2.63
N LEU A 194 -2.45 -13.74 -2.50
CA LEU A 194 -3.11 -13.43 -1.24
C LEU A 194 -2.92 -14.56 -0.21
N ALA A 195 -3.21 -15.79 -0.60
CA ALA A 195 -3.10 -16.96 0.28
C ALA A 195 -1.64 -17.21 0.68
N ALA A 196 -0.69 -17.07 -0.25
CA ALA A 196 0.72 -17.23 0.03
C ALA A 196 1.24 -16.14 0.97
N ALA A 197 0.89 -14.87 0.75
CA ALA A 197 1.26 -13.76 1.63
C ALA A 197 0.68 -13.94 3.03
N PHE A 198 -0.60 -14.30 3.14
CA PHE A 198 -1.23 -14.61 4.42
C PHE A 198 -0.53 -15.76 5.15
N LEU A 199 -0.26 -16.89 4.47
CA LEU A 199 0.40 -18.05 5.06
C LEU A 199 1.83 -17.74 5.55
N ARG A 200 2.61 -17.00 4.76
CA ARG A 200 3.98 -16.63 5.13
C ARG A 200 4.02 -15.75 6.37
N ASN A 201 3.01 -14.89 6.55
CA ASN A 201 2.94 -13.94 7.66
C ASN A 201 2.07 -14.43 8.83
N LEU A 202 1.53 -15.65 8.73
CA LEU A 202 0.70 -16.23 9.77
C LEU A 202 1.52 -16.40 11.06
N SER A 203 1.01 -15.85 12.15
CA SER A 203 1.66 -15.94 13.45
C SER A 203 1.90 -17.39 13.88
N PRO A 204 3.01 -17.70 14.56
CA PRO A 204 3.26 -19.04 15.11
C PRO A 204 2.18 -19.50 16.10
N TRP A 205 1.41 -18.56 16.68
CA TRP A 205 0.29 -18.85 17.58
C TRP A 205 -1.00 -19.27 16.86
N VAL A 206 -1.05 -19.15 15.53
CA VAL A 206 -2.22 -19.49 14.71
C VAL A 206 -1.90 -20.70 13.84
N LYS A 207 -2.64 -21.79 14.04
CA LYS A 207 -2.48 -23.02 13.25
C LYS A 207 -3.22 -22.91 11.93
N SER A 208 -2.54 -23.15 10.82
CA SER A 208 -3.20 -23.38 9.54
C SER A 208 -3.93 -24.73 9.54
N ALA A 209 -5.22 -24.70 9.18
CA ALA A 209 -6.07 -25.88 8.97
C ALA A 209 -6.04 -26.36 7.50
N GLY A 210 -5.10 -25.81 6.71
CA GLY A 210 -4.93 -26.11 5.30
C GLY A 210 -5.72 -25.18 4.39
N MET A 211 -5.51 -25.38 3.09
CA MET A 211 -5.98 -24.52 2.02
C MET A 211 -6.88 -25.29 1.04
N GLN A 212 -7.86 -24.60 0.46
CA GLN A 212 -8.78 -25.10 -0.57
C GLN A 212 -8.92 -24.08 -1.69
N VAL A 213 -8.87 -24.55 -2.94
CA VAL A 213 -9.22 -23.73 -4.11
C VAL A 213 -10.74 -23.69 -4.22
N TRP A 214 -11.31 -22.50 -4.33
CA TRP A 214 -12.75 -22.29 -4.35
C TRP A 214 -13.29 -22.09 -5.77
N PRO A 215 -14.22 -22.93 -6.24
CA PRO A 215 -14.82 -22.74 -7.56
C PRO A 215 -15.84 -21.59 -7.55
N ALA A 216 -16.11 -21.02 -8.74
CA ALA A 216 -17.12 -19.97 -8.91
C ALA A 216 -18.57 -20.48 -8.79
N ASN A 217 -18.74 -21.79 -8.69
CA ASN A 217 -20.01 -22.51 -8.64
C ASN A 217 -19.96 -23.60 -7.54
N ALA A 218 -19.39 -23.24 -6.39
CA ALA A 218 -19.28 -24.11 -5.23
C ALA A 218 -20.65 -24.59 -4.74
N GLY A 219 -20.67 -25.80 -4.19
CA GLY A 219 -21.86 -26.42 -3.64
C GLY A 219 -21.62 -27.07 -2.27
N ALA A 220 -22.57 -27.92 -1.86
CA ALA A 220 -22.55 -28.54 -0.54
C ALA A 220 -21.29 -29.41 -0.28
N ALA A 221 -20.72 -30.03 -1.33
CA ALA A 221 -19.50 -30.83 -1.21
C ALA A 221 -18.29 -29.96 -0.83
N ASP A 222 -18.12 -28.79 -1.48
CA ASP A 222 -17.04 -27.86 -1.18
C ASP A 222 -17.11 -27.34 0.26
N VAL A 223 -18.33 -27.08 0.75
CA VAL A 223 -18.59 -26.67 2.14
C VAL A 223 -18.30 -27.81 3.13
N ALA A 224 -18.68 -29.04 2.81
CA ALA A 224 -18.39 -30.20 3.65
C ALA A 224 -16.88 -30.43 3.79
N ASP A 225 -16.13 -30.32 2.70
CA ASP A 225 -14.67 -30.42 2.69
C ASP A 225 -14.01 -29.31 3.52
N LEU A 226 -14.53 -28.08 3.43
CA LEU A 226 -14.06 -26.96 4.24
C LEU A 226 -14.39 -27.15 5.73
N LYS A 227 -15.60 -27.62 6.06
CA LYS A 227 -16.07 -27.93 7.42
C LYS A 227 -15.20 -29.01 8.08
N ALA A 228 -14.77 -30.02 7.31
CA ALA A 228 -13.92 -31.12 7.79
C ALA A 228 -12.53 -30.66 8.28
N ARG A 229 -12.12 -29.42 7.99
CA ARG A 229 -10.84 -28.85 8.46
C ARG A 229 -10.89 -28.37 9.92
N GLU A 230 -12.09 -28.31 10.50
CA GLU A 230 -12.33 -27.91 11.90
C GLU A 230 -11.73 -26.53 12.22
N ALA A 231 -11.81 -25.58 11.28
CA ALA A 231 -11.29 -24.24 11.49
C ALA A 231 -12.29 -23.37 12.27
N THR A 232 -11.76 -22.51 13.15
CA THR A 232 -12.55 -21.51 13.88
C THR A 232 -12.82 -20.26 13.05
N TRP A 233 -11.96 -20.03 12.06
CA TRP A 233 -12.01 -18.92 11.11
C TRP A 233 -11.65 -19.43 9.73
N VAL A 234 -12.21 -18.79 8.71
CA VAL A 234 -11.81 -19.01 7.31
C VAL A 234 -11.31 -17.70 6.73
N TYR A 235 -10.04 -17.66 6.32
CA TYR A 235 -9.55 -16.57 5.48
C TYR A 235 -9.98 -16.81 4.04
N ALA A 236 -10.81 -15.90 3.53
CA ALA A 236 -11.41 -15.96 2.21
C ALA A 236 -10.60 -15.05 1.25
N ALA A 237 -9.51 -15.59 0.70
CA ALA A 237 -8.70 -15.01 -0.37
C ALA A 237 -9.42 -15.11 -1.74
N VAL A 238 -10.66 -14.61 -1.78
CA VAL A 238 -11.58 -14.67 -2.93
C VAL A 238 -12.22 -13.30 -3.12
N SER A 239 -12.62 -13.00 -4.35
CA SER A 239 -13.33 -11.76 -4.71
C SER A 239 -14.43 -12.02 -5.73
N GLY A 240 -15.28 -11.00 -5.97
CA GLY A 240 -16.31 -11.02 -7.01
C GLY A 240 -17.16 -12.30 -7.00
N ARG A 241 -17.23 -12.99 -8.14
CA ARG A 241 -18.02 -14.22 -8.28
C ARG A 241 -17.61 -15.36 -7.33
N TYR A 242 -16.33 -15.45 -6.97
CA TYR A 242 -15.84 -16.51 -6.07
C TYR A 242 -16.28 -16.28 -4.63
N ALA A 243 -16.22 -15.02 -4.18
CA ALA A 243 -16.76 -14.63 -2.88
C ALA A 243 -18.27 -14.82 -2.79
N ARG A 244 -19.02 -14.41 -3.82
CA ARG A 244 -20.47 -14.64 -3.89
C ARG A 244 -20.81 -16.13 -3.84
N SER A 245 -20.09 -16.96 -4.59
CA SER A 245 -20.28 -18.42 -4.54
C SER A 245 -19.99 -19.02 -3.16
N LEU A 246 -18.96 -18.52 -2.44
CA LEU A 246 -18.69 -18.94 -1.06
C LEU A 246 -19.86 -18.57 -0.12
N ILE A 247 -20.33 -17.33 -0.18
CA ILE A 247 -21.43 -16.83 0.65
C ILE A 247 -22.71 -17.63 0.40
N GLU A 248 -23.07 -17.83 -0.88
CA GLU A 248 -24.28 -18.56 -1.28
C GLU A 248 -24.22 -20.03 -0.86
N ALA A 249 -23.05 -20.68 -1.01
CA ALA A 249 -22.88 -22.07 -0.59
C ALA A 249 -22.99 -22.24 0.93
N LEU A 250 -22.43 -21.30 1.72
CA LEU A 250 -22.56 -21.31 3.18
C LEU A 250 -23.99 -21.00 3.63
N ALA A 251 -24.68 -20.07 2.97
CA ALA A 251 -26.07 -19.73 3.27
C ALA A 251 -27.06 -20.86 2.96
N ALA A 252 -26.72 -21.76 2.04
CA ALA A 252 -27.50 -22.96 1.75
C ALA A 252 -27.27 -24.11 2.75
N GLY A 253 -26.22 -24.03 3.58
CA GLY A 253 -25.81 -25.07 4.53
C GLY A 253 -26.21 -24.81 5.98
N ASP A 254 -25.81 -25.72 6.88
CA ASP A 254 -26.00 -25.63 8.33
C ASP A 254 -24.76 -25.11 9.08
N TRP A 255 -23.71 -24.77 8.34
CA TRP A 255 -22.40 -24.41 8.88
C TRP A 255 -22.07 -22.97 8.54
N HIS A 256 -21.90 -22.16 9.57
CA HIS A 256 -21.68 -20.72 9.48
C HIS A 256 -20.38 -20.35 10.21
N PRO A 257 -19.21 -20.59 9.59
CA PRO A 257 -17.94 -20.17 10.17
C PRO A 257 -17.80 -18.65 10.12
N ARG A 258 -16.96 -18.09 11.00
CA ARG A 258 -16.55 -16.69 10.85
C ARG A 258 -15.57 -16.57 9.70
N LEU A 259 -15.81 -15.59 8.83
CA LEU A 259 -15.00 -15.34 7.65
C LEU A 259 -14.15 -14.08 7.84
N LEU A 260 -12.91 -14.09 7.36
CA LEU A 260 -12.11 -12.90 7.10
C LEU A 260 -12.00 -12.74 5.58
N PHE A 261 -12.71 -11.78 5.01
CA PHE A 261 -12.70 -11.53 3.58
C PHE A 261 -11.57 -10.61 3.14
N ALA A 262 -11.03 -10.94 1.98
CA ALA A 262 -10.22 -10.08 1.15
C ALA A 262 -10.97 -8.80 0.68
N ASP A 263 -10.22 -7.82 0.21
CA ASP A 263 -10.63 -6.52 -0.33
C ASP A 263 -11.65 -6.64 -1.48
N GLY A 264 -12.57 -5.67 -1.53
CA GLY A 264 -13.46 -5.45 -2.65
C GLY A 264 -14.84 -6.09 -2.52
N LEU A 265 -15.25 -6.44 -1.29
CA LEU A 265 -16.61 -6.91 -1.01
C LEU A 265 -17.47 -5.87 -0.30
N HIS A 266 -16.92 -4.74 0.18
CA HIS A 266 -17.75 -3.75 0.87
C HIS A 266 -18.81 -3.16 -0.08
N GLY A 267 -20.08 -3.36 0.27
CA GLY A 267 -21.24 -3.00 -0.54
C GLY A 267 -21.75 -4.11 -1.47
N ASP A 268 -21.14 -5.31 -1.48
CA ASP A 268 -21.66 -6.43 -2.27
C ASP A 268 -23.05 -6.86 -1.75
N PRO A 269 -24.08 -6.93 -2.61
CA PRO A 269 -25.44 -7.29 -2.20
C PRO A 269 -25.55 -8.66 -1.52
N ALA A 270 -24.65 -9.61 -1.79
CA ALA A 270 -24.64 -10.92 -1.16
C ALA A 270 -24.36 -10.83 0.34
N LEU A 271 -23.54 -9.87 0.78
CA LEU A 271 -23.27 -9.65 2.21
C LEU A 271 -24.53 -9.23 2.95
N THR A 272 -25.25 -8.25 2.42
CA THR A 272 -26.49 -7.77 3.03
C THR A 272 -27.59 -8.84 2.99
N ARG A 273 -27.71 -9.57 1.87
CA ARG A 273 -28.70 -10.64 1.71
C ARG A 273 -28.50 -11.79 2.70
N HIS A 274 -27.26 -12.09 3.05
CA HIS A 274 -26.88 -13.22 3.91
C HIS A 274 -26.18 -12.78 5.19
N ALA A 275 -26.49 -11.58 5.69
CA ALA A 275 -25.80 -11.02 6.84
C ALA A 275 -25.92 -11.90 8.10
N ASP A 276 -27.07 -12.56 8.31
CA ASP A 276 -27.26 -13.50 9.42
C ASP A 276 -26.30 -14.70 9.35
N THR A 277 -26.05 -15.24 8.15
CA THR A 277 -25.06 -16.32 7.90
C THR A 277 -23.64 -15.85 8.20
N LEU A 278 -23.40 -14.56 8.02
CA LEU A 278 -22.08 -13.93 8.10
C LEU A 278 -21.83 -13.23 9.43
N GLU A 279 -22.74 -13.30 10.40
CA GLU A 279 -22.64 -12.58 11.67
C GLU A 279 -21.30 -12.84 12.38
N GLY A 280 -20.62 -11.75 12.76
CA GLY A 280 -19.28 -11.78 13.37
C GLY A 280 -18.13 -12.06 12.40
N SER A 281 -18.40 -12.14 11.09
CA SER A 281 -17.38 -12.12 10.05
C SER A 281 -16.84 -10.70 9.84
N VAL A 282 -15.68 -10.64 9.21
CA VAL A 282 -14.90 -9.43 9.00
C VAL A 282 -14.52 -9.31 7.54
N LEU A 283 -14.50 -8.08 7.04
CA LEU A 283 -14.02 -7.73 5.72
C LEU A 283 -12.87 -6.74 5.83
N LEU A 284 -11.87 -6.92 4.99
CA LEU A 284 -10.88 -5.90 4.69
C LEU A 284 -11.41 -5.08 3.53
N ASP A 285 -11.41 -3.75 3.66
CA ASP A 285 -11.61 -2.86 2.50
C ASP A 285 -10.87 -1.54 2.75
N GLY A 286 -10.94 -0.62 1.80
CA GLY A 286 -10.55 0.77 2.02
C GLY A 286 -11.31 1.41 3.20
N PRO A 287 -10.81 2.56 3.70
CA PRO A 287 -11.42 3.24 4.82
C PRO A 287 -12.78 3.82 4.44
N ASP A 288 -13.59 4.02 5.47
CA ASP A 288 -14.84 4.75 5.33
C ASP A 288 -14.54 6.15 4.79
N ALA A 289 -15.00 6.45 3.58
CA ALA A 289 -14.74 7.71 2.93
C ALA A 289 -15.32 8.89 3.73
N GLU A 290 -16.42 8.71 4.45
CA GLU A 290 -16.98 9.78 5.30
C GLU A 290 -16.04 10.12 6.47
N LEU A 291 -15.37 9.10 7.02
CA LEU A 291 -14.46 9.25 8.16
C LEU A 291 -13.02 9.61 7.73
N ALA A 292 -12.65 9.32 6.49
CA ALA A 292 -11.31 9.57 5.95
C ALA A 292 -11.02 11.07 5.68
N GLY A 293 -12.06 11.91 5.66
CA GLY A 293 -11.93 13.37 5.64
C GLY A 293 -12.87 14.05 4.64
N ARG A 294 -12.78 15.39 4.57
CA ARG A 294 -13.73 16.23 3.80
C ARG A 294 -13.87 15.88 2.32
N LEU A 295 -12.84 15.30 1.71
CA LEU A 295 -12.91 14.90 0.31
C LEU A 295 -13.79 13.66 0.12
N GLY A 296 -13.66 12.66 0.99
CA GLY A 296 -14.49 11.47 0.97
C GLY A 296 -15.92 11.77 1.40
N GLU A 297 -16.13 12.56 2.46
CA GLU A 297 -17.46 13.07 2.87
C GLU A 297 -18.21 13.71 1.69
N ARG A 298 -17.56 14.62 0.94
CA ARG A 298 -18.17 15.26 -0.24
C ARG A 298 -18.48 14.28 -1.36
N ALA A 299 -17.65 13.26 -1.56
CA ALA A 299 -17.91 12.24 -2.57
C ALA A 299 -19.15 11.41 -2.20
N VAL A 300 -19.28 11.04 -0.92
CA VAL A 300 -20.43 10.31 -0.39
C VAL A 300 -21.71 11.15 -0.47
N GLU A 301 -21.70 12.39 0.03
CA GLU A 301 -22.84 13.31 -0.06
C GLU A 301 -23.33 13.51 -1.50
N ALA A 302 -22.41 13.55 -2.45
CA ALA A 302 -22.74 13.81 -3.84
C ALA A 302 -23.24 12.56 -4.57
N LEU A 303 -22.78 11.35 -4.20
CA LEU A 303 -23.38 10.09 -4.64
C LEU A 303 -24.80 9.94 -4.08
N ASP A 304 -24.99 10.21 -2.79
CA ASP A 304 -26.29 10.13 -2.12
C ASP A 304 -27.31 11.12 -2.71
N ARG A 305 -26.89 12.37 -2.95
CA ARG A 305 -27.73 13.39 -3.61
C ARG A 305 -28.24 12.97 -4.99
N ASP A 306 -27.42 12.22 -5.74
CA ASP A 306 -27.77 11.70 -7.06
C ASP A 306 -28.58 10.39 -6.99
N GLY A 307 -28.87 9.89 -5.79
CA GLY A 307 -29.55 8.62 -5.55
C GLY A 307 -28.73 7.40 -5.98
N ALA A 308 -27.39 7.53 -6.03
CA ALA A 308 -26.48 6.46 -6.35
C ALA A 308 -26.05 5.70 -5.09
N SER A 309 -25.89 4.37 -5.22
CA SER A 309 -25.34 3.55 -4.13
C SER A 309 -23.91 3.98 -3.80
N VAL A 310 -23.64 4.23 -2.51
CA VAL A 310 -22.30 4.51 -2.00
C VAL A 310 -21.57 3.17 -1.83
N THR A 311 -20.93 2.70 -2.89
CA THR A 311 -20.16 1.44 -2.89
C THR A 311 -18.65 1.72 -2.96
N ALA A 312 -17.84 0.75 -2.54
CA ALA A 312 -16.39 0.82 -2.69
C ALA A 312 -15.99 1.03 -4.17
N THR A 313 -16.70 0.38 -5.11
CA THR A 313 -16.50 0.55 -6.56
C THR A 313 -16.75 1.99 -7.00
N ALA A 314 -17.88 2.59 -6.61
CA ALA A 314 -18.21 3.97 -6.98
C ALA A 314 -17.19 4.97 -6.41
N LEU A 315 -16.81 4.83 -5.15
CA LEU A 315 -15.85 5.72 -4.49
C LEU A 315 -14.45 5.60 -5.10
N ARG A 316 -13.96 4.39 -5.39
CA ARG A 316 -12.67 4.20 -6.08
C ARG A 316 -12.72 4.76 -7.50
N ALA A 317 -13.81 4.57 -8.23
CA ALA A 317 -13.95 5.15 -9.57
C ALA A 317 -13.97 6.69 -9.56
N TYR A 318 -14.64 7.28 -8.56
CA TYR A 318 -14.61 8.71 -8.33
C TYR A 318 -13.17 9.20 -8.10
N GLU A 319 -12.44 8.57 -7.19
CA GLU A 319 -11.07 8.97 -6.87
C GLU A 319 -10.11 8.75 -8.04
N ALA A 320 -10.23 7.63 -8.75
CA ALA A 320 -9.46 7.36 -9.97
C ALA A 320 -9.68 8.43 -11.05
N ALA A 321 -10.94 8.75 -11.34
CA ALA A 321 -11.31 9.79 -12.29
C ALA A 321 -10.79 11.17 -11.83
N ARG A 322 -10.99 11.53 -10.56
CA ARG A 322 -10.53 12.80 -9.99
C ARG A 322 -9.02 12.95 -10.11
N ARG A 323 -8.26 11.92 -9.74
CA ARG A 323 -6.79 11.91 -9.82
C ARG A 323 -6.31 12.02 -11.25
N LEU A 324 -6.93 11.31 -12.20
CA LEU A 324 -6.61 11.42 -13.63
C LEU A 324 -6.77 12.84 -14.16
N LEU A 325 -7.90 13.48 -13.84
CA LEU A 325 -8.20 14.84 -14.28
C LEU A 325 -7.28 15.88 -13.62
N GLU A 326 -7.01 15.71 -12.33
CA GLU A 326 -6.11 16.59 -11.57
C GLU A 326 -4.66 16.45 -12.04
N ALA A 327 -4.17 15.22 -12.26
CA ALA A 327 -2.82 14.97 -12.74
C ALA A 327 -2.57 15.64 -14.10
N ARG A 328 -3.57 15.61 -15.00
CA ARG A 328 -3.48 16.29 -16.30
C ARG A 328 -3.45 17.80 -16.17
N ARG A 329 -4.26 18.35 -15.25
CA ARG A 329 -4.26 19.78 -14.93
C ARG A 329 -2.91 20.24 -14.36
N VAL A 330 -2.36 19.49 -13.40
CA VAL A 330 -1.06 19.78 -12.77
C VAL A 330 0.10 19.63 -13.77
N ALA A 331 0.05 18.61 -14.63
CA ALA A 331 1.05 18.38 -15.65
C ALA A 331 1.08 19.47 -16.74
N ASP A 332 -0.03 20.23 -16.89
CA ASP A 332 -0.28 21.18 -17.98
C ASP A 332 0.14 20.59 -19.34
N SER A 333 -0.21 19.32 -19.56
CA SER A 333 0.27 18.56 -20.70
C SER A 333 -0.55 17.31 -20.96
N ASP A 334 -0.74 17.01 -22.24
CA ASP A 334 -1.34 15.74 -22.70
C ASP A 334 -0.30 14.63 -22.87
N LYS A 335 0.98 14.91 -22.60
CA LYS A 335 2.05 13.92 -22.73
C LYS A 335 1.93 12.92 -21.59
N LEU A 336 1.65 11.66 -21.94
CA LEU A 336 1.51 10.54 -20.99
C LEU A 336 2.54 10.59 -19.85
N LYS A 337 3.83 10.63 -20.18
CA LYS A 337 4.91 10.67 -19.17
C LYS A 337 4.70 11.75 -18.09
N LYS A 338 4.36 12.99 -18.48
CA LYS A 338 4.15 14.09 -17.54
C LYS A 338 2.89 13.89 -16.69
N VAL A 339 1.85 13.30 -17.28
CA VAL A 339 0.61 13.00 -16.55
C VAL A 339 0.86 11.88 -15.53
N LEU A 340 1.64 10.85 -15.89
CA LEU A 340 2.00 9.79 -14.94
C LEU A 340 2.86 10.33 -13.78
N GLU A 341 3.83 11.20 -14.06
CA GLU A 341 4.64 11.89 -13.02
C GLU A 341 3.75 12.70 -12.05
N ALA A 342 2.71 13.37 -12.55
CA ALA A 342 1.75 14.11 -11.71
C ALA A 342 0.74 13.20 -10.97
N LEU A 343 0.51 11.98 -11.46
CA LEU A 343 -0.47 11.05 -10.92
C LEU A 343 0.04 10.28 -9.70
N ALA A 344 1.34 10.05 -9.58
CA ALA A 344 2.03 9.54 -8.38
C ALA A 344 3.21 10.45 -8.05
N PRO A 345 2.96 11.62 -7.43
CA PRO A 345 4.07 12.40 -6.89
C PRO A 345 4.78 11.62 -5.78
N GLU A 346 6.04 11.95 -5.54
CA GLU A 346 6.82 11.35 -4.43
C GLU A 346 6.29 11.79 -3.06
N GLU A 347 5.57 12.91 -3.00
CA GLU A 347 4.92 13.42 -1.80
C GLU A 347 3.56 12.76 -1.56
N GLU A 348 3.17 12.69 -0.29
CA GLU A 348 1.83 12.24 0.11
C GLU A 348 0.73 13.12 -0.48
N VAL A 349 -0.33 12.50 -0.99
CA VAL A 349 -1.50 13.20 -1.52
C VAL A 349 -2.76 12.84 -0.76
N VAL A 350 -3.66 13.82 -0.60
CA VAL A 350 -4.98 13.58 -0.02
C VAL A 350 -5.91 12.97 -1.07
N THR A 351 -6.43 11.79 -0.76
CA THR A 351 -7.41 11.03 -1.55
C THR A 351 -8.78 11.03 -0.85
N THR A 352 -9.82 10.47 -1.48
CA THR A 352 -11.08 10.18 -0.78
C THR A 352 -10.93 9.20 0.38
N PHE A 353 -9.82 8.46 0.42
CA PHE A 353 -9.50 7.46 1.42
C PHE A 353 -8.48 7.99 2.45
N GLY A 354 -8.28 9.31 2.49
CA GLY A 354 -7.33 9.96 3.39
C GLY A 354 -5.96 10.18 2.72
N PRO A 355 -4.93 10.52 3.52
CA PRO A 355 -3.58 10.68 3.01
C PRO A 355 -3.06 9.37 2.41
N SER A 356 -2.40 9.45 1.26
CA SER A 356 -1.87 8.28 0.56
C SER A 356 -0.56 8.62 -0.14
N ALA A 357 0.43 7.75 0.03
CA ALA A 357 1.67 7.78 -0.73
C ALA A 357 1.59 6.78 -1.88
N PHE A 358 2.02 7.19 -3.08
CA PHE A 358 2.11 6.30 -4.23
C PHE A 358 3.56 5.83 -4.39
N ALA A 359 3.72 4.53 -4.59
CA ALA A 359 4.99 4.00 -5.02
C ALA A 359 5.24 4.40 -6.48
N PRO A 360 6.51 4.56 -6.89
CA PRO A 360 6.87 4.91 -8.27
C PRO A 360 6.30 4.00 -9.37
N HIS A 361 5.88 2.78 -9.02
CA HIS A 361 5.21 1.83 -9.92
C HIS A 361 3.70 2.03 -10.05
N GLY A 362 3.16 3.12 -9.49
CA GLY A 362 1.77 3.52 -9.64
C GLY A 362 0.78 2.82 -8.70
N ALA A 363 1.24 1.97 -7.77
CA ALA A 363 0.37 1.45 -6.70
C ALA A 363 0.53 2.28 -5.43
N ILE A 364 -0.40 2.12 -4.51
CA ILE A 364 -0.34 2.83 -3.23
C ILE A 364 0.67 2.12 -2.34
N ALA A 365 1.66 2.89 -1.87
CA ALA A 365 2.75 2.38 -1.04
C ALA A 365 2.25 1.82 0.30
N ARG A 366 1.18 2.42 0.83
CA ARG A 366 0.46 1.96 2.02
C ARG A 366 -1.03 2.20 1.86
N TRP A 367 -1.79 1.15 1.56
CA TRP A 367 -3.24 1.24 1.51
C TRP A 367 -3.80 1.20 2.94
N PRO A 368 -4.62 2.19 3.36
CA PRO A 368 -5.18 2.24 4.70
C PRO A 368 -6.34 1.24 4.84
N LEU A 369 -6.01 -0.05 4.94
CA LEU A 369 -7.00 -1.10 5.15
C LEU A 369 -7.78 -0.86 6.44
N THR A 370 -9.11 -0.91 6.32
CA THR A 370 -10.04 -0.81 7.44
C THR A 370 -10.74 -2.15 7.63
N MET A 371 -10.90 -2.51 8.90
CA MET A 371 -11.66 -3.67 9.30
C MET A 371 -13.15 -3.31 9.32
N TRP A 372 -13.98 -4.06 8.60
CA TRP A 372 -15.44 -3.94 8.58
C TRP A 372 -16.06 -5.18 9.21
N ASN A 373 -16.93 -5.01 10.20
CA ASN A 373 -17.62 -6.11 10.85
C ASN A 373 -19.02 -6.30 10.27
N VAL A 374 -19.43 -7.56 10.13
CA VAL A 374 -20.84 -7.92 9.94
C VAL A 374 -21.47 -8.08 11.32
N GLU A 375 -22.26 -7.10 11.76
CA GLU A 375 -22.92 -7.09 13.07
C GLU A 375 -24.37 -6.61 12.96
N GLY A 376 -25.31 -7.43 13.43
CA GLY A 376 -26.73 -7.08 13.47
C GLY A 376 -27.34 -6.87 12.10
N GLY A 377 -26.97 -7.70 11.13
CA GLY A 377 -27.47 -7.64 9.75
C GLY A 377 -26.85 -6.53 8.90
N LEU A 378 -25.83 -5.82 9.41
CA LEU A 378 -25.23 -4.66 8.76
C LEU A 378 -23.70 -4.81 8.70
N VAL A 379 -23.11 -4.27 7.64
CA VAL A 379 -21.66 -4.11 7.53
C VAL A 379 -21.29 -2.73 8.07
N ARG A 380 -20.39 -2.66 9.04
CA ARG A 380 -19.98 -1.42 9.71
C ARG A 380 -18.48 -1.39 9.93
N ALA A 381 -17.86 -0.22 9.80
CA ALA A 381 -16.47 -0.05 10.20
C ALA A 381 -16.30 -0.49 11.66
N ALA A 382 -15.25 -1.26 11.92
CA ALA A 382 -14.92 -1.69 13.26
C ALA A 382 -14.67 -0.47 14.14
N ARG A 383 -15.17 -0.53 15.37
CA ARG A 383 -14.95 0.57 16.31
C ARG A 383 -13.46 0.68 16.63
N PRO A 384 -12.90 1.90 16.73
CA PRO A 384 -11.47 2.09 17.05
C PRO A 384 -11.02 1.41 18.35
N ASP A 385 -11.91 1.28 19.34
CA ASP A 385 -11.62 0.60 20.62
C ASP A 385 -11.60 -0.93 20.52
N ARG A 386 -12.07 -1.49 19.40
CA ARG A 386 -12.06 -2.92 19.07
C ARG A 386 -10.96 -3.34 18.10
N VAL A 387 -10.10 -2.40 17.72
CA VAL A 387 -8.89 -2.68 16.93
C VAL A 387 -7.65 -2.12 17.62
N PRO A 388 -6.50 -2.78 17.45
CA PRO A 388 -5.18 -2.21 17.72
C PRO A 388 -5.10 -0.73 17.33
N THR A 389 -4.60 0.13 18.23
CA THR A 389 -4.47 1.56 17.92
C THR A 389 -3.50 1.74 16.75
N GLU A 390 -3.95 2.48 15.73
CA GLU A 390 -3.11 2.85 14.59
C GLU A 390 -1.92 3.69 15.07
N GLY A 391 -0.71 3.38 14.57
CA GLY A 391 0.53 4.06 14.96
C GLY A 391 1.30 3.42 16.13
N CYS A 392 0.75 2.42 16.81
CA CYS A 392 1.54 1.59 17.75
C CYS A 392 2.20 0.37 17.08
N GLY A 393 2.38 0.39 15.76
CA GLY A 393 2.89 -0.74 14.99
C GLY A 393 1.89 -1.91 14.84
N PRO A 394 2.25 -2.99 14.15
CA PRO A 394 1.39 -4.17 13.99
C PRO A 394 1.15 -4.89 15.34
N PRO A 395 0.15 -5.79 15.41
CA PRO A 395 0.03 -6.76 16.50
C PRO A 395 1.31 -7.55 16.74
N LEU A 396 1.55 -7.98 17.98
CA LEU A 396 2.69 -8.86 18.30
C LEU A 396 2.44 -10.26 17.76
N GLY A 397 3.52 -10.97 17.43
CA GLY A 397 3.50 -12.30 16.83
C GLY A 397 3.47 -12.26 15.31
N PHE A 398 3.87 -11.15 14.70
CA PHE A 398 3.73 -10.91 13.27
C PHE A 398 5.01 -11.20 12.47
N GLY A 399 4.82 -11.80 11.28
CA GLY A 399 5.70 -11.69 10.10
C GLY A 399 7.18 -11.81 10.37
N ARG A 400 7.59 -13.03 10.68
CA ARG A 400 8.98 -13.41 10.49
C ARG A 400 9.32 -13.18 9.01
N PRO A 401 10.35 -12.38 8.68
CA PRO A 401 10.81 -12.31 7.32
C PRO A 401 11.07 -13.74 6.85
N PRO A 402 10.46 -14.18 5.74
CA PRO A 402 10.65 -15.51 5.21
C PRO A 402 12.14 -15.72 4.94
N ARG A 403 12.55 -16.98 4.94
CA ARG A 403 13.89 -17.32 4.43
C ARG A 403 14.00 -16.77 3.01
N PRO A 404 15.07 -16.01 2.69
CA PRO A 404 15.28 -15.51 1.35
C PRO A 404 15.34 -16.68 0.37
N ALA A 405 14.74 -16.50 -0.80
CA ALA A 405 14.69 -17.57 -1.79
C ALA A 405 16.07 -17.80 -2.40
N VAL A 406 16.38 -19.07 -2.68
CA VAL A 406 17.62 -19.48 -3.33
C VAL A 406 17.59 -18.98 -4.77
N GLY A 407 18.57 -18.14 -5.12
CA GLY A 407 18.69 -17.58 -6.48
C GLY A 407 18.61 -16.06 -6.59
N GLU A 408 18.40 -15.34 -5.48
CA GLU A 408 18.50 -13.88 -5.49
C GLU A 408 19.87 -13.45 -6.05
N ARG A 409 19.87 -12.65 -7.12
CA ARG A 409 21.09 -12.01 -7.67
C ARG A 409 21.75 -11.05 -6.65
N GLY A 410 21.08 -10.80 -5.52
CA GLY A 410 21.42 -9.87 -4.46
C GLY A 410 22.34 -10.35 -3.33
N ARG A 411 22.26 -9.63 -2.21
CA ARG A 411 22.90 -9.84 -0.91
C ARG A 411 21.85 -10.24 0.11
N VAL A 412 22.28 -11.02 1.10
CA VAL A 412 21.44 -11.44 2.22
C VAL A 412 22.02 -10.88 3.50
N GLY A 413 21.33 -9.89 4.07
CA GLY A 413 21.58 -9.40 5.42
C GLY A 413 21.11 -10.42 6.46
N VAL A 414 22.00 -10.90 7.31
CA VAL A 414 21.64 -11.77 8.45
C VAL A 414 21.68 -10.94 9.71
N LEU A 415 20.49 -10.64 10.23
CA LEU A 415 20.31 -9.88 11.45
C LEU A 415 20.29 -10.83 12.65
N THR A 416 21.16 -10.56 13.62
CA THR A 416 21.21 -11.33 14.88
C THR A 416 21.54 -10.41 16.06
N TYR A 417 21.31 -10.92 17.27
CA TYR A 417 21.88 -10.29 18.46
C TYR A 417 23.36 -10.66 18.59
N GLY A 418 24.17 -9.67 18.95
CA GLY A 418 25.59 -9.88 19.19
C GLY A 418 25.88 -10.26 20.64
N GLU A 419 26.86 -11.14 20.86
CA GLU A 419 27.54 -11.24 22.15
C GLU A 419 28.58 -10.12 22.21
N GLY A 420 28.25 -9.03 22.90
CA GLY A 420 29.21 -7.94 23.14
C GLY A 420 29.92 -8.13 24.47
N ASP A 421 31.24 -7.93 24.51
CA ASP A 421 32.08 -8.05 25.73
C ASP A 421 31.71 -7.07 26.87
N LYS A 422 30.76 -6.15 26.67
CA LYS A 422 30.45 -5.04 27.59
C LYS A 422 29.00 -4.93 28.01
N ARG A 423 28.04 -5.22 27.11
CA ARG A 423 26.60 -5.03 27.36
C ARG A 423 25.74 -5.75 26.32
N THR A 424 24.75 -6.50 26.77
CA THR A 424 23.86 -7.28 25.90
C THR A 424 22.54 -6.56 25.63
N ILE A 425 21.81 -6.97 24.59
CA ILE A 425 20.50 -6.40 24.28
C ILE A 425 19.50 -6.64 25.42
N GLU A 426 19.56 -7.80 26.09
CA GLU A 426 18.66 -8.18 27.18
C GLU A 426 18.79 -7.20 28.36
N GLN A 427 20.01 -6.75 28.66
CA GLN A 427 20.26 -5.75 29.69
C GLN A 427 19.64 -4.39 29.32
N ASP A 428 19.65 -4.03 28.03
CA ASP A 428 19.01 -2.81 27.54
C ASP A 428 17.48 -2.92 27.55
N LEU A 429 16.93 -4.07 27.16
CA LEU A 429 15.48 -4.32 27.23
C LEU A 429 14.97 -4.37 28.68
N GLY A 430 15.74 -4.92 29.62
CA GLY A 430 15.40 -4.88 31.04
C GLY A 430 15.25 -3.44 31.57
N LEU A 431 16.10 -2.52 31.11
CA LEU A 431 16.01 -1.09 31.49
C LEU A 431 14.91 -0.31 30.75
N LEU A 432 14.42 -0.85 29.64
CA LEU A 432 13.21 -0.36 28.97
C LEU A 432 11.93 -0.97 29.56
N GLY A 433 12.04 -1.90 30.51
CA GLY A 433 10.91 -2.64 31.04
C GLY A 433 10.30 -3.62 30.04
N LEU A 434 11.05 -4.02 29.00
CA LEU A 434 10.66 -4.98 27.96
C LEU A 434 11.25 -6.39 28.19
N SER A 435 11.83 -6.64 29.36
CA SER A 435 12.24 -7.98 29.78
C SER A 435 11.81 -8.20 31.21
N THR A 436 11.46 -9.45 31.50
CA THR A 436 11.16 -9.97 32.84
C THR A 436 12.42 -10.30 33.64
N GLY A 437 13.61 -10.08 33.06
CA GLY A 437 14.89 -10.47 33.65
C GLY A 437 15.08 -11.99 33.73
N GLY A 438 14.44 -12.74 32.82
CA GLY A 438 14.45 -14.20 32.82
C GLY A 438 13.44 -14.87 33.75
N ALA A 439 12.54 -14.11 34.40
CA ALA A 439 11.45 -14.71 35.17
C ALA A 439 10.43 -15.44 34.27
N GLU A 440 10.21 -14.92 33.06
CA GLU A 440 9.40 -15.54 32.00
C GLU A 440 10.24 -15.62 30.71
N PRO A 441 11.12 -16.62 30.54
CA PRO A 441 12.04 -16.71 29.40
C PRO A 441 11.33 -16.74 28.04
N GLU A 442 10.12 -17.30 27.97
CA GLU A 442 9.29 -17.33 26.76
C GLU A 442 8.86 -15.92 26.33
N ILE A 443 8.52 -15.05 27.27
CA ILE A 443 8.15 -13.65 27.00
C ILE A 443 9.38 -12.88 26.51
N ASP A 444 10.51 -13.02 27.21
CA ASP A 444 11.75 -12.32 26.85
C ASP A 444 12.23 -12.73 25.45
N ALA A 445 12.21 -14.03 25.14
CA ALA A 445 12.57 -14.54 23.81
C ALA A 445 11.61 -14.05 22.72
N PHE A 446 10.32 -13.99 23.01
CA PHE A 446 9.31 -13.48 22.08
C PHE A 446 9.52 -11.99 21.76
N ILE A 447 9.76 -11.15 22.77
CA ILE A 447 10.01 -9.71 22.57
C ILE A 447 11.29 -9.50 21.75
N LEU A 448 12.35 -10.25 22.05
CA LEU A 448 13.59 -10.22 21.28
C LEU A 448 13.34 -10.59 19.81
N GLU A 449 12.59 -11.64 19.56
CA GLU A 449 12.24 -12.07 18.21
C GLU A 449 11.40 -11.00 17.47
N GLU A 450 10.41 -10.41 18.13
CA GLU A 450 9.56 -9.35 17.58
C GLU A 450 10.37 -8.13 17.14
N ILE A 451 11.35 -7.71 17.95
CA ILE A 451 12.22 -6.57 17.61
C ILE A 451 13.03 -6.85 16.35
N LEU A 452 13.61 -8.05 16.22
CA LEU A 452 14.36 -8.41 15.02
C LEU A 452 13.43 -8.51 13.80
N ALA A 453 12.27 -9.15 13.95
CA ALA A 453 11.27 -9.32 12.91
C ALA A 453 10.89 -7.97 12.32
N ARG A 454 10.42 -7.06 13.16
CA ARG A 454 10.03 -5.70 12.76
C ARG A 454 11.18 -4.91 12.17
N ALA A 455 12.37 -4.96 12.75
CA ALA A 455 13.54 -4.26 12.23
C ALA A 455 13.91 -4.73 10.81
N ALA A 456 13.86 -6.04 10.55
CA ALA A 456 14.11 -6.59 9.22
C ALA A 456 13.05 -6.12 8.19
N ARG A 457 11.77 -6.12 8.56
CA ARG A 457 10.67 -5.65 7.69
C ARG A 457 10.81 -4.18 7.32
N ILE A 458 11.12 -3.34 8.31
CA ILE A 458 11.35 -1.90 8.11
C ILE A 458 12.52 -1.70 7.15
N ALA A 459 13.61 -2.42 7.36
CA ALA A 459 14.75 -2.38 6.46
C ALA A 459 14.41 -2.90 5.04
N HIS A 460 13.58 -3.94 4.89
CA HIS A 460 13.10 -4.40 3.57
C HIS A 460 12.35 -3.32 2.81
N GLN A 461 11.42 -2.63 3.46
CA GLN A 461 10.66 -1.53 2.84
C GLN A 461 11.59 -0.41 2.36
N LEU A 462 12.61 -0.10 3.16
CA LEU A 462 13.66 0.84 2.79
C LEU A 462 14.47 0.34 1.59
N PHE A 463 14.59 -0.97 1.36
CA PHE A 463 15.16 -1.54 0.14
C PHE A 463 14.13 -1.80 -1.00
N ARG A 464 12.96 -1.15 -0.91
CA ARG A 464 11.85 -1.23 -1.87
C ARG A 464 11.29 -2.64 -2.05
N ARG A 465 11.24 -3.41 -0.98
CA ARG A 465 10.57 -4.73 -0.94
C ARG A 465 9.24 -4.63 -0.22
N GLU A 466 8.42 -5.66 -0.39
CA GLU A 466 7.25 -5.85 0.46
C GLU A 466 7.68 -6.02 1.93
N ALA A 467 6.76 -5.79 2.85
CA ALA A 467 7.06 -5.89 4.28
C ALA A 467 7.41 -7.32 4.73
N ASP A 468 7.23 -8.34 3.89
CA ASP A 468 7.69 -9.71 4.10
C ASP A 468 8.96 -10.03 3.30
N GLY A 469 9.68 -9.03 2.79
CA GLY A 469 10.91 -9.21 2.03
C GLY A 469 10.75 -9.73 0.60
N THR A 470 9.52 -10.07 0.19
CA THR A 470 9.24 -10.43 -1.20
C THR A 470 9.62 -9.26 -2.11
N PRO A 471 10.35 -9.50 -3.20
CA PRO A 471 10.67 -8.44 -4.14
C PRO A 471 9.41 -7.92 -4.84
N ILE A 472 9.34 -6.60 -4.97
CA ILE A 472 8.49 -5.89 -5.92
C ILE A 472 9.22 -5.94 -7.26
N PRO A 473 8.71 -6.73 -8.23
CA PRO A 473 9.37 -6.94 -9.51
C PRO A 473 9.76 -5.65 -10.23
N GLY A 474 11.01 -5.51 -10.63
CA GLY A 474 11.50 -4.34 -11.37
C GLY A 474 11.73 -3.09 -10.52
N TRP A 475 11.56 -3.18 -9.19
CA TRP A 475 11.67 -2.04 -8.27
C TRP A 475 12.55 -2.29 -7.07
N SER A 476 12.51 -3.49 -6.50
CA SER A 476 13.33 -3.84 -5.34
C SER A 476 14.81 -3.86 -5.67
N TRP A 477 15.65 -3.46 -4.73
CA TRP A 477 17.07 -3.75 -4.82
C TRP A 477 17.35 -5.18 -4.38
N GLY A 478 18.45 -5.77 -4.87
CA GLY A 478 18.91 -7.09 -4.47
C GLY A 478 19.49 -7.14 -3.05
N MET A 479 18.74 -6.73 -2.04
CA MET A 479 19.07 -6.93 -0.62
C MET A 479 17.86 -7.54 0.09
N ALA A 480 17.95 -8.80 0.51
CA ALA A 480 17.02 -9.40 1.44
C ALA A 480 17.63 -9.45 2.83
N ILE A 481 16.80 -9.45 3.86
CA ILE A 481 17.20 -9.47 5.27
C ILE A 481 16.47 -10.60 5.98
N THR A 482 17.20 -11.43 6.71
CA THR A 482 16.66 -12.58 7.42
C THR A 482 17.12 -12.57 8.87
N ILE A 483 16.38 -13.28 9.71
CA ILE A 483 16.70 -13.49 11.12
C ILE A 483 17.09 -14.95 11.29
N GLY A 484 18.35 -15.18 11.66
CA GLY A 484 18.92 -16.51 11.71
C GLY A 484 19.53 -17.00 10.40
N ASP A 485 19.81 -18.29 10.34
CA ASP A 485 20.59 -18.91 9.27
C ASP A 485 19.88 -18.80 7.91
N PRO A 486 20.51 -18.17 6.89
CA PRO A 486 19.97 -18.09 5.53
C PRO A 486 19.95 -19.45 4.81
N GLY A 487 20.56 -20.50 5.39
CA GLY A 487 20.64 -21.85 4.85
C GLY A 487 21.90 -22.09 4.03
N GLU A 488 22.27 -23.37 3.88
CA GLU A 488 23.51 -23.80 3.22
C GLU A 488 23.56 -23.47 1.71
N GLU A 489 22.40 -23.20 1.10
CA GLU A 489 22.27 -22.92 -0.33
C GLU A 489 22.68 -21.47 -0.70
N ILE A 490 22.78 -20.56 0.27
CA ILE A 490 23.22 -19.18 0.03
C ILE A 490 24.75 -19.08 0.16
N PRO A 491 25.48 -18.71 -0.90
CA PRO A 491 26.93 -18.56 -0.84
C PRO A 491 27.35 -17.55 0.23
N THR A 492 28.34 -17.89 1.05
CA THR A 492 28.86 -17.01 2.12
C THR A 492 29.30 -15.64 1.61
N SER A 493 29.76 -15.54 0.35
CA SER A 493 30.13 -14.28 -0.29
C SER A 493 28.96 -13.31 -0.50
N LYS A 494 27.71 -13.79 -0.42
CA LYS A 494 26.49 -12.98 -0.49
C LYS A 494 25.94 -12.61 0.90
N ILE A 495 26.47 -13.22 1.96
CA ILE A 495 25.98 -13.03 3.33
C ILE A 495 26.65 -11.79 3.94
N TRP A 496 25.82 -10.82 4.35
CA TRP A 496 26.24 -9.62 5.06
C TRP A 496 25.72 -9.70 6.49
N LEU A 497 26.61 -9.66 7.48
CA LEU A 497 26.24 -9.89 8.87
C LEU A 497 25.86 -8.58 9.55
N ALA A 498 24.74 -8.54 10.24
CA ALA A 498 24.34 -7.43 11.10
C ALA A 498 24.15 -7.90 12.55
N ARG A 499 24.72 -7.15 13.49
CA ARG A 499 24.62 -7.45 14.93
C ARG A 499 24.00 -6.30 15.69
N VAL A 500 22.98 -6.61 16.50
CA VAL A 500 22.37 -5.66 17.44
C VAL A 500 22.91 -5.95 18.84
N ALA A 501 23.84 -5.11 19.34
CA ALA A 501 24.38 -5.21 20.69
C ALA A 501 25.32 -4.03 21.01
N GLY A 502 25.64 -3.87 22.30
CA GLY A 502 26.72 -3.01 22.76
C GLY A 502 26.41 -1.51 22.71
N ASP A 503 27.46 -0.73 22.92
CA ASP A 503 27.39 0.72 23.08
C ASP A 503 28.50 1.40 22.28
N HIS A 504 28.20 2.60 21.79
CA HIS A 504 29.14 3.53 21.18
C HIS A 504 28.85 4.92 21.73
N PRO A 505 29.84 5.78 22.04
CA PRO A 505 29.59 7.10 22.62
C PRO A 505 28.68 7.97 21.72
N ASP A 506 28.94 7.95 20.41
CA ASP A 506 28.44 8.98 19.49
C ASP A 506 27.67 8.44 18.27
N ALA A 507 27.39 7.13 18.19
CA ALA A 507 26.81 6.53 16.99
C ALA A 507 25.81 5.42 17.31
N GLY A 508 24.73 5.34 16.52
CA GLY A 508 23.73 4.28 16.62
C GLY A 508 24.13 3.00 15.88
N GLY A 509 25.03 3.08 14.91
CA GLY A 509 25.51 1.95 14.14
C GLY A 509 26.90 2.18 13.53
N GLN A 510 27.43 1.15 12.90
CA GLN A 510 28.68 1.21 12.16
C GLN A 510 28.77 0.14 11.07
N ALA A 511 29.20 0.53 9.88
CA ALA A 511 29.48 -0.36 8.77
C ALA A 511 30.98 -0.65 8.58
N PHE A 512 31.33 -1.91 8.30
CA PHE A 512 32.68 -2.36 7.97
C PHE A 512 32.65 -3.43 6.87
N GLY A 513 32.92 -3.05 5.62
CA GLY A 513 32.87 -3.97 4.48
C GLY A 513 31.47 -4.56 4.32
N THR A 514 31.29 -5.85 4.63
CA THR A 514 30.00 -6.57 4.58
C THR A 514 29.39 -6.82 5.96
N TRP A 515 29.90 -6.14 6.98
CA TRP A 515 29.45 -6.27 8.36
C TRP A 515 28.86 -4.96 8.88
N VAL A 516 27.79 -5.07 9.66
CA VAL A 516 27.08 -3.95 10.29
C VAL A 516 26.94 -4.21 11.80
N ALA A 517 27.19 -3.19 12.60
CA ALA A 517 26.76 -3.12 13.99
C ALA A 517 25.64 -2.11 14.18
N VAL A 518 24.69 -2.43 15.04
CA VAL A 518 23.67 -1.53 15.58
C VAL A 518 23.82 -1.55 17.11
N TYR A 519 24.13 -0.39 17.69
CA TYR A 519 24.45 -0.24 19.11
C TYR A 519 23.20 -0.02 19.96
N SER A 520 22.61 -1.10 20.46
CA SER A 520 21.37 -1.08 21.25
C SER A 520 21.42 -0.13 22.45
N THR A 521 22.56 -0.04 23.14
CA THR A 521 22.70 0.81 24.32
C THR A 521 22.66 2.28 23.94
N PHE A 522 23.21 2.66 22.78
CA PHE A 522 23.10 4.01 22.25
C PHE A 522 21.63 4.32 21.94
N LEU A 523 20.95 3.48 21.16
CA LEU A 523 19.55 3.69 20.80
C LEU A 523 18.66 3.83 22.04
N ARG A 524 18.82 2.92 23.01
CA ARG A 524 18.11 2.98 24.31
C ARG A 524 18.33 4.32 24.99
N ARG A 525 19.58 4.71 25.26
CA ARG A 525 19.86 5.87 26.13
C ARG A 525 19.54 7.21 25.49
N THR A 526 19.65 7.32 24.16
CA THR A 526 19.43 8.60 23.45
C THR A 526 17.99 8.78 23.03
N MET A 527 17.27 7.71 22.69
CA MET A 527 15.91 7.80 22.12
C MET A 527 14.82 7.25 23.04
N TYR A 528 15.04 6.08 23.65
CA TYR A 528 13.93 5.29 24.24
C TYR A 528 13.85 5.26 25.76
N GLN A 529 14.91 5.65 26.48
CA GLN A 529 14.96 5.52 27.94
C GLN A 529 13.81 6.25 28.65
N LYS A 530 13.36 7.38 28.10
CA LYS A 530 12.24 8.17 28.62
C LYS A 530 10.87 7.51 28.44
N PHE A 531 10.79 6.48 27.59
CA PHE A 531 9.58 5.72 27.28
C PHE A 531 9.59 4.32 27.91
N ALA A 532 10.52 4.04 28.84
CA ALA A 532 10.58 2.76 29.53
C ALA A 532 9.25 2.44 30.24
N LEU A 533 8.82 1.18 30.15
CA LEU A 533 7.55 0.73 30.71
C LEU A 533 7.57 0.76 32.24
N VAL A 534 6.50 1.32 32.83
CA VAL A 534 6.25 1.29 34.26
C VAL A 534 4.77 0.91 34.48
N PRO A 535 4.48 -0.30 34.99
CA PRO A 535 5.42 -1.35 35.38
C PRO A 535 6.10 -2.04 34.17
N PRO A 536 7.26 -2.71 34.37
CA PRO A 536 7.86 -3.59 33.36
C PRO A 536 6.91 -4.71 32.92
N VAL A 537 7.20 -5.34 31.79
CA VAL A 537 6.49 -6.56 31.35
C VAL A 537 6.60 -7.66 32.40
N SER A 538 5.54 -8.46 32.51
CA SER A 538 5.41 -9.53 33.50
C SER A 538 4.58 -10.70 32.94
N ALA A 539 4.45 -11.77 33.73
CA ALA A 539 3.60 -12.92 33.38
C ALA A 539 2.14 -12.54 33.09
N ALA A 540 1.63 -11.46 33.71
CA ALA A 540 0.27 -10.98 33.49
C ALA A 540 0.06 -10.42 32.07
N ASP A 541 1.14 -10.00 31.39
CA ASP A 541 1.07 -9.47 30.03
C ASP A 541 1.02 -10.60 28.98
N ARG A 542 1.29 -11.87 29.34
CA ARG A 542 1.34 -13.01 28.39
C ARG A 542 0.14 -13.07 27.45
N PRO A 543 -1.12 -12.93 27.92
CA PRO A 543 -2.28 -12.98 27.02
C PRO A 543 -2.32 -11.87 25.97
N LEU A 544 -1.69 -10.73 26.28
CA LEU A 544 -1.57 -9.57 25.39
C LEU A 544 -0.51 -9.79 24.31
N LEU A 545 0.53 -10.56 24.64
CA LEU A 545 1.66 -10.85 23.76
C LEU A 545 1.36 -12.02 22.79
N ASP A 546 0.71 -13.08 23.29
CA ASP A 546 0.38 -14.28 22.49
C ASP A 546 -0.97 -14.20 21.76
N GLY A 547 -1.66 -13.07 21.87
CA GLY A 547 -2.96 -12.81 21.25
C GLY A 547 -4.10 -13.69 21.77
N SER A 548 -3.98 -14.27 22.97
CA SER A 548 -5.10 -14.98 23.60
C SER A 548 -6.15 -14.05 24.18
N ALA A 549 -5.76 -12.82 24.51
CA ALA A 549 -6.71 -11.75 24.80
C ALA A 549 -7.29 -11.21 23.50
N ARG A 550 -8.61 -11.19 23.39
CA ARG A 550 -9.29 -10.53 22.28
C ARG A 550 -9.31 -9.03 22.50
N TRP A 551 -8.94 -8.29 21.46
CA TRP A 551 -8.99 -6.83 21.51
C TRP A 551 -10.41 -6.31 21.75
N GLY A 552 -10.56 -5.40 22.70
CA GLY A 552 -11.84 -4.72 23.00
C GLY A 552 -12.63 -5.34 24.16
N ASP A 553 -12.20 -6.51 24.67
CA ASP A 553 -12.82 -7.13 25.85
C ASP A 553 -12.42 -6.40 27.15
N ASP A 554 -11.21 -5.84 27.21
CA ASP A 554 -10.71 -5.02 28.32
C ASP A 554 -9.88 -3.83 27.78
N LEU A 555 -10.42 -2.62 27.92
CA LEU A 555 -9.76 -1.39 27.45
C LEU A 555 -8.46 -1.09 28.19
N THR A 556 -8.30 -1.52 29.43
CA THR A 556 -7.06 -1.36 30.20
C THR A 556 -5.99 -2.29 29.66
N ALA A 557 -6.36 -3.55 29.41
CA ALA A 557 -5.49 -4.53 28.77
C ALA A 557 -5.08 -4.09 27.35
N ASN A 558 -6.02 -3.54 26.55
CA ASN A 558 -5.72 -2.99 25.23
C ASN A 558 -4.69 -1.86 25.31
N ARG A 559 -4.87 -0.89 26.21
CA ARG A 559 -3.89 0.21 26.41
C ARG A 559 -2.53 -0.32 26.80
N ARG A 560 -2.48 -1.30 27.70
CA ARG A 560 -1.23 -1.95 28.10
C ARG A 560 -0.55 -2.67 26.92
N ALA A 561 -1.33 -3.38 26.10
CA ALA A 561 -0.83 -4.01 24.90
C ALA A 561 -0.30 -2.99 23.87
N ASP A 562 -0.99 -1.85 23.72
CA ASP A 562 -0.55 -0.73 22.88
C ASP A 562 0.75 -0.10 23.41
N GLU A 563 0.90 0.10 24.72
CA GLU A 563 2.16 0.61 25.31
C GLU A 563 3.35 -0.29 25.00
N ILE A 564 3.19 -1.60 25.19
CA ILE A 564 4.23 -2.59 24.87
C ILE A 564 4.53 -2.56 23.37
N ARG A 565 3.49 -2.61 22.53
CA ARG A 565 3.62 -2.57 21.06
C ARG A 565 4.31 -1.31 20.57
N CYS A 566 3.87 -0.13 21.03
CA CYS A 566 4.46 1.15 20.69
C CYS A 566 5.96 1.19 21.03
N LEU A 567 6.38 0.66 22.18
CA LEU A 567 7.80 0.64 22.56
C LEU A 567 8.61 -0.39 21.76
N VAL A 568 8.08 -1.59 21.55
CA VAL A 568 8.69 -2.63 20.70
C VAL A 568 8.86 -2.12 19.27
N ASP A 569 7.82 -1.53 18.69
CA ASP A 569 7.81 -1.02 17.33
C ASP A 569 8.72 0.19 17.15
N GLY A 570 8.68 1.13 18.10
CA GLY A 570 9.58 2.27 18.13
C GLY A 570 11.02 1.82 18.17
N PHE A 571 11.38 0.92 19.10
CA PHE A 571 12.75 0.42 19.22
C PHE A 571 13.19 -0.36 17.96
N ALA A 572 12.32 -1.21 17.41
CA ALA A 572 12.58 -1.95 16.18
C ALA A 572 12.75 -1.03 14.96
N SER A 573 12.01 0.08 14.90
CA SER A 573 12.14 1.11 13.86
C SER A 573 13.51 1.78 13.89
N ALA A 574 14.00 2.16 15.08
CA ALA A 574 15.35 2.69 15.19
C ALA A 574 16.41 1.65 14.78
N VAL A 575 16.23 0.38 15.15
CA VAL A 575 17.13 -0.70 14.71
C VAL A 575 17.08 -0.87 13.19
N GLY A 576 15.89 -0.96 12.58
CA GLY A 576 15.70 -1.16 11.14
C GLY A 576 16.21 0.00 10.29
N LEU A 577 15.97 1.25 10.72
CA LEU A 577 16.50 2.44 10.05
C LEU A 577 18.02 2.51 10.13
N THR A 578 18.59 2.27 11.32
CA THR A 578 20.05 2.22 11.50
C THR A 578 20.64 1.11 10.64
N LEU A 579 20.02 -0.08 10.63
CA LEU A 579 20.44 -1.22 9.82
C LEU A 579 20.49 -0.87 8.33
N ALA A 580 19.42 -0.28 7.79
CA ALA A 580 19.36 0.12 6.39
C ALA A 580 20.36 1.24 6.05
N HIS A 581 20.56 2.21 6.95
CA HIS A 581 21.60 3.25 6.84
C HIS A 581 23.00 2.63 6.71
N GLU A 582 23.36 1.73 7.63
CA GLU A 582 24.68 1.09 7.63
C GLU A 582 24.87 0.15 6.43
N TYR A 583 23.84 -0.57 6.00
CA TYR A 583 23.91 -1.29 4.73
C TYR A 583 24.04 -0.36 3.53
N GLY A 584 23.49 0.85 3.59
CA GLY A 584 23.76 1.92 2.63
C GLY A 584 25.24 2.26 2.54
N HIS A 585 25.91 2.43 3.68
CA HIS A 585 27.36 2.60 3.74
C HIS A 585 28.12 1.41 3.15
N CYS A 586 27.71 0.17 3.44
CA CYS A 586 28.27 -1.02 2.79
C CYS A 586 28.11 -0.99 1.25
N CYS A 587 27.05 -0.35 0.75
CA CYS A 587 26.83 -0.10 -0.68
C CYS A 587 27.55 1.15 -1.21
N GLY A 588 28.42 1.76 -0.40
CA GLY A 588 29.17 2.95 -0.76
C GLY A 588 28.34 4.23 -0.78
N CYS A 589 27.19 4.30 -0.13
CA CYS A 589 26.47 5.56 0.08
C CYS A 589 27.17 6.41 1.14
N ASP A 590 27.27 7.72 0.91
CA ASP A 590 27.82 8.69 1.87
C ASP A 590 26.68 9.34 2.66
N HIS A 591 27.00 10.05 3.75
CA HIS A 591 26.02 10.91 4.39
C HIS A 591 25.51 11.98 3.43
N ASP A 592 24.23 12.33 3.54
CA ASP A 592 23.62 13.34 2.68
C ASP A 592 23.16 14.58 3.41
N THR A 593 23.97 15.61 3.49
CA THR A 593 23.60 16.85 4.18
C THR A 593 22.52 17.68 3.50
N GLU A 594 22.04 17.31 2.30
CA GLU A 594 21.14 18.15 1.50
C GLU A 594 19.65 17.82 1.70
N HIS A 595 19.30 16.54 1.93
CA HIS A 595 17.90 16.13 2.09
C HIS A 595 17.61 15.70 3.54
N PRO A 596 16.85 16.49 4.32
CA PRO A 596 16.71 16.25 5.77
C PRO A 596 16.05 14.91 6.11
N THR A 597 15.25 14.36 5.21
CA THR A 597 14.61 13.05 5.39
C THR A 597 15.35 11.90 4.70
N SER A 598 16.54 12.14 4.11
CA SER A 598 17.29 11.02 3.57
C SER A 598 17.67 10.08 4.70
N ILE A 599 17.55 8.77 4.47
CA ILE A 599 18.03 7.77 5.42
C ILE A 599 19.52 7.94 5.75
N MET A 600 20.31 8.44 4.79
CA MET A 600 21.73 8.75 4.97
C MET A 600 21.97 10.05 5.76
N ASN A 601 20.92 10.74 6.17
CA ASN A 601 20.94 11.95 6.97
C ASN A 601 20.34 11.74 8.36
N VAL A 602 19.80 10.56 8.63
CA VAL A 602 19.31 10.16 9.95
C VAL A 602 20.52 10.10 10.88
N LEU A 603 20.84 11.24 11.48
CA LEU A 603 21.74 11.31 12.63
C LEU A 603 21.11 10.41 13.70
N ALA A 604 21.86 9.43 14.19
CA ALA A 604 21.39 8.52 15.21
C ALA A 604 20.79 9.30 16.39
N GLY A 605 19.46 9.27 16.56
CA GLY A 605 18.75 10.09 17.55
C GLY A 605 17.69 11.06 17.00
N ALA A 606 17.70 11.40 15.71
CA ALA A 606 16.77 12.37 15.13
C ALA A 606 15.32 11.86 14.95
N GLY A 607 15.09 10.56 15.16
CA GLY A 607 13.73 9.99 15.28
C GLY A 607 12.82 10.30 14.10
N ALA A 608 13.30 10.18 12.86
CA ALA A 608 12.40 10.10 11.71
C ALA A 608 11.65 8.76 11.78
N GLY A 609 10.34 8.78 11.50
CA GLY A 609 9.61 7.54 11.24
C GLY A 609 10.23 6.83 10.04
N TRP A 610 10.08 5.51 9.96
CA TRP A 610 10.63 4.80 8.79
C TRP A 610 9.90 5.20 7.51
N GLU A 611 8.66 5.69 7.62
CA GLU A 611 7.88 6.23 6.51
C GLU A 611 8.47 7.53 5.93
N ASP A 612 9.17 8.32 6.75
CA ASP A 612 9.75 9.59 6.32
C ASP A 612 11.14 9.40 5.67
N ALA A 613 11.82 8.30 5.98
CA ALA A 613 13.19 8.05 5.57
C ALA A 613 13.28 7.52 4.13
N VAL A 614 13.98 8.24 3.25
CA VAL A 614 14.10 7.85 1.83
C VAL A 614 15.53 7.81 1.31
N TRP A 615 15.75 7.04 0.25
CA TRP A 615 16.99 7.10 -0.54
C TRP A 615 16.89 8.19 -1.59
N ILE A 616 17.76 9.19 -1.55
CA ILE A 616 17.80 10.23 -2.59
C ILE A 616 18.37 9.70 -3.92
N PRO A 617 18.11 10.34 -5.07
CA PRO A 617 18.47 9.81 -6.38
C PRO A 617 19.93 9.36 -6.54
N ARG A 618 20.89 10.11 -5.98
CA ARG A 618 22.32 9.73 -6.06
C ARG A 618 22.64 8.44 -5.29
N HIS A 619 21.96 8.19 -4.17
CA HIS A 619 22.10 6.96 -3.40
C HIS A 619 21.35 5.81 -4.06
N GLN A 620 20.18 6.06 -4.63
CA GLN A 620 19.47 5.08 -5.45
C GLN A 620 20.37 4.59 -6.60
N GLN A 621 21.12 5.47 -7.27
CA GLN A 621 22.07 5.08 -8.31
C GLN A 621 23.16 4.14 -7.78
N ARG A 622 23.74 4.43 -6.60
CA ARG A 622 24.75 3.56 -5.98
C ARG A 622 24.16 2.20 -5.57
N LEU A 623 22.97 2.19 -4.97
CA LEU A 623 22.25 0.97 -4.62
C LEU A 623 21.95 0.12 -5.86
N THR A 624 21.49 0.74 -6.96
CA THR A 624 21.29 0.04 -8.23
C THR A 624 22.60 -0.54 -8.77
N GLN A 625 23.74 0.15 -8.63
CA GLN A 625 25.04 -0.36 -9.05
C GLN A 625 25.52 -1.54 -8.19
N THR A 626 25.35 -1.48 -6.87
CA THR A 626 25.88 -2.49 -5.95
C THR A 626 24.96 -3.70 -5.79
N LEU A 627 23.65 -3.46 -5.68
CA LEU A 627 22.65 -4.48 -5.38
C LEU A 627 21.83 -4.89 -6.60
N GLY A 628 21.87 -4.10 -7.69
CA GLY A 628 21.00 -4.30 -8.84
C GLY A 628 19.53 -4.02 -8.51
N ILE A 629 18.68 -4.01 -9.54
CA ILE A 629 17.24 -4.13 -9.38
C ILE A 629 16.88 -5.60 -9.57
N GLU A 630 16.04 -6.13 -8.69
CA GLU A 630 15.50 -7.47 -8.84
C GLU A 630 14.44 -7.46 -9.95
N THR A 631 14.87 -7.82 -11.15
CA THR A 631 13.94 -8.14 -12.23
C THR A 631 13.50 -9.59 -12.06
N SER A 632 12.21 -9.82 -11.85
CA SER A 632 11.64 -11.16 -11.92
C SER A 632 11.72 -11.62 -13.38
N ALA A 633 12.79 -12.34 -13.71
CA ALA A 633 12.96 -13.17 -14.90
C ALA A 633 12.21 -12.71 -16.18
N ALA A 634 12.85 -11.83 -16.96
CA ALA A 634 12.77 -11.83 -18.42
C ALA A 634 14.03 -11.19 -19.02
N ASP A 635 15.19 -11.80 -18.74
CA ASP A 635 16.39 -11.74 -19.61
C ASP A 635 16.15 -12.54 -20.93
N GLU A 636 14.90 -12.76 -21.36
CA GLU A 636 14.60 -13.61 -22.52
C GLU A 636 14.55 -12.91 -23.88
N ASP A 637 14.57 -11.56 -23.97
CA ASP A 637 14.46 -10.88 -25.27
C ASP A 637 15.69 -10.06 -25.72
N ASP A 638 16.84 -10.13 -25.03
CA ASP A 638 18.10 -9.56 -25.55
C ASP A 638 18.73 -10.41 -26.70
N LYS A 639 17.91 -11.26 -27.35
CA LYS A 639 18.23 -12.03 -28.57
C LYS A 639 17.05 -12.12 -29.57
N ARG A 640 16.24 -11.07 -29.74
CA ARG A 640 15.33 -10.96 -30.90
C ARG A 640 15.45 -9.67 -31.68
#